data_AF-A0A388SE75-F1
#
_entry.id   AF-A0A388SE75-F1
#
_cell.length_a   1.000
_cell.length_b   1.000
_cell.length_c   1.000
_cell.angle_alpha   90.00
_cell.angle_beta   90.00
_cell.angle_gamma   90.00
#
_symmetry.space_group_name_H-M   'P 1'
#
loop_
_entity.id
_entity.type
_entity.pdbx_description
1 polymer ?
#
loop_
_entity_poly.entity_id
_entity_poly.type
_entity_poly.pdbx_seq_one_letter_code
_entity_poly.pdbx_strand_id
1 'polypeptide(L)'
;MFTPGNRRYRYAFTNCTHCGPRFTITRHLPYDRPQTSMAPFKMCPECLKEYRDPLDRRFHAQPNACPVCGPKLMLWKNTGETVETDDPIRDAVKLLKEGRILAVKGLGGFHLVCDAANAEAVHLLRARKRRDEKPLAVMCANTVSASRLVTLSDLERETLESIARPIVLAKKTPLCDTELEGVAPGLTELGVMLPYTPVHLLLFHEAAGRPDGVEWLDSRVLPWTLVMTSANPGGEPLVIGNEEALQRLGGIADFILANNREILVRCDDSVVRVVADKPRMVRRARGYTPEAVPLAFDSPSVLATGPGLKVTACLTRGSEAFLSQHIGDLGNASSCEALELAVKHLEAVLEITPELVAHDLHPDFFSTRLAHRIELERGIPAYAVQHHRAHIGAVMAEYCITGPARGIALDGVGLGTDGKAWGGEMLHLTPTGFTREAHLLALPLPGGDRAAREPWRMASSVLEALGRGDEIAERFREIPNSGMIRKVIANSRLSGVTTAMGRWFDAASALLGLCLTQHDEATAAMRLESAAEGKTPREFGKLWEILPDGSLSLLPLMAMLADTPHDPDAVSQASADFHEGVARALSDWILQLTGPDEADLPLCLSGGCFLNRRMTVRLISLLGRAGIHPLLSSAVPPGDGGVALGQAWLAALARREGVLDGGDRVSP
;
A
#
# COMPACT_ATOMS: atom_id res chain seq x y z
N MET A 1 -3.13 -26.99 -18.28
CA MET A 1 -3.62 -27.61 -17.04
C MET A 1 -5.10 -27.97 -17.11
N PHE A 2 -5.87 -27.38 -18.02
CA PHE A 2 -7.30 -27.69 -18.25
C PHE A 2 -7.53 -28.53 -19.51
N THR A 3 -6.55 -29.35 -19.90
CA THR A 3 -6.67 -30.25 -21.04
C THR A 3 -6.64 -31.68 -20.50
N PRO A 4 -7.74 -32.45 -20.57
CA PRO A 4 -7.74 -33.86 -20.21
C PRO A 4 -6.65 -34.64 -20.95
N GLY A 5 -6.09 -35.65 -20.30
CA GLY A 5 -4.96 -36.42 -20.85
C GLY A 5 -3.59 -35.72 -20.80
N ASN A 6 -3.53 -34.41 -20.53
CA ASN A 6 -2.25 -33.74 -20.28
C ASN A 6 -1.63 -34.27 -18.98
N ARG A 7 -0.32 -34.55 -18.96
CA ARG A 7 0.41 -35.02 -17.75
C ARG A 7 0.31 -34.06 -16.54
N ARG A 8 0.01 -32.78 -16.80
CA ARG A 8 -0.20 -31.75 -15.78
C ARG A 8 -1.67 -31.28 -15.76
N TYR A 9 -2.61 -32.14 -16.16
CA TYR A 9 -4.03 -31.89 -15.99
C TYR A 9 -4.31 -31.68 -14.49
N ARG A 10 -4.94 -30.56 -14.18
CA ARG A 10 -5.24 -30.09 -12.82
C ARG A 10 -4.05 -30.07 -11.84
N TYR A 11 -2.82 -29.94 -12.32
CA TYR A 11 -1.65 -29.89 -11.44
C TYR A 11 -1.44 -28.50 -10.82
N ALA A 12 -1.53 -28.41 -9.49
CA ALA A 12 -1.53 -27.17 -8.71
C ALA A 12 -0.21 -26.37 -8.70
N PHE A 13 0.87 -26.92 -9.27
CA PHE A 13 2.19 -26.26 -9.32
C PHE A 13 2.76 -26.15 -10.72
N THR A 14 1.93 -26.30 -11.76
CA THR A 14 2.38 -26.15 -13.15
C THR A 14 2.97 -24.76 -13.38
N ASN A 15 4.06 -24.70 -14.14
CA ASN A 15 4.72 -23.48 -14.59
C ASN A 15 5.48 -23.77 -15.90
N CYS A 16 6.09 -22.73 -16.46
CA CYS A 16 7.08 -22.79 -17.53
C CYS A 16 8.14 -21.70 -17.30
N THR A 17 9.08 -21.53 -18.24
CA THR A 17 10.11 -20.48 -18.18
C THR A 17 9.53 -19.07 -18.08
N HIS A 18 8.34 -18.84 -18.63
CA HIS A 18 7.68 -17.53 -18.70
C HIS A 18 6.77 -17.22 -17.49
N CYS A 19 6.57 -18.16 -16.55
CA CYS A 19 5.66 -17.92 -15.42
C CYS A 19 6.01 -18.73 -14.16
N GLY A 20 5.21 -18.53 -13.11
CA GLY A 20 5.37 -19.21 -11.83
C GLY A 20 6.29 -18.45 -10.87
N PRO A 21 6.57 -19.03 -9.69
CA PRO A 21 7.33 -18.34 -8.66
C PRO A 21 8.79 -18.10 -9.07
N ARG A 22 9.33 -16.97 -8.62
CA ARG A 22 10.73 -16.57 -8.77
C ARG A 22 11.27 -16.12 -7.41
N PHE A 23 11.21 -14.82 -7.13
CA PHE A 23 11.69 -14.21 -5.89
C PHE A 23 11.33 -15.00 -4.60
N THR A 24 10.06 -15.40 -4.46
CA THR A 24 9.57 -16.07 -3.24
C THR A 24 10.09 -17.48 -3.00
N ILE A 25 10.78 -18.07 -3.98
CA ILE A 25 11.36 -19.42 -3.89
C ILE A 25 12.89 -19.44 -4.07
N THR A 26 13.55 -18.29 -4.18
CA THR A 26 15.00 -18.22 -4.42
C THR A 26 15.73 -17.93 -3.11
N ARG A 27 16.70 -18.78 -2.75
CA ARG A 27 17.60 -18.59 -1.59
C ARG A 27 18.73 -17.62 -1.92
N HIS A 28 19.39 -17.83 -3.06
CA HIS A 28 20.47 -16.98 -3.57
C HIS A 28 20.66 -17.22 -5.08
N LEU A 29 21.44 -16.35 -5.73
CA LEU A 29 21.88 -16.51 -7.12
C LEU A 29 23.18 -17.34 -7.21
N PRO A 30 23.53 -17.93 -8.37
CA PRO A 30 22.79 -17.94 -9.64
C PRO A 30 21.44 -18.67 -9.53
N TYR A 31 20.46 -18.24 -10.34
CA TYR A 31 19.11 -18.83 -10.32
C TYR A 31 19.12 -20.25 -10.89
N ASP A 32 19.29 -21.22 -10.00
CA ASP A 32 19.30 -22.65 -10.33
C ASP A 32 18.50 -23.46 -9.30
N ARG A 33 17.96 -24.62 -9.71
CA ARG A 33 17.04 -25.41 -8.88
C ARG A 33 17.57 -25.71 -7.46
N PRO A 34 18.85 -26.08 -7.25
CA PRO A 34 19.40 -26.32 -5.90
C PRO A 34 19.30 -25.10 -4.97
N GLN A 35 19.31 -23.89 -5.54
CA GLN A 35 19.19 -22.63 -4.80
C GLN A 35 17.75 -22.19 -4.60
N THR A 36 16.79 -23.08 -4.85
CA THR A 36 15.36 -22.78 -4.68
C THR A 36 14.66 -23.74 -3.73
N SER A 37 13.46 -23.39 -3.27
CA SER A 37 12.61 -24.33 -2.52
C SER A 37 12.16 -25.55 -3.34
N MET A 38 12.56 -25.66 -4.61
CA MET A 38 12.38 -26.85 -5.44
C MET A 38 13.52 -27.87 -5.32
N ALA A 39 14.61 -27.57 -4.61
CA ALA A 39 15.76 -28.45 -4.43
C ALA A 39 15.41 -29.86 -3.87
N PRO A 40 14.49 -30.01 -2.90
CA PRO A 40 14.11 -31.34 -2.39
C PRO A 40 13.36 -32.21 -3.41
N PHE A 41 12.79 -31.60 -4.46
CA PHE A 41 11.95 -32.26 -5.46
C PHE A 41 12.78 -32.69 -6.66
N LYS A 42 13.31 -33.91 -6.64
CA LYS A 42 14.10 -34.48 -7.76
C LYS A 42 13.21 -34.67 -8.99
N MET A 43 13.57 -34.11 -10.14
CA MET A 43 12.77 -34.26 -11.37
C MET A 43 12.66 -35.74 -11.80
N CYS A 44 11.45 -36.18 -12.17
CA CYS A 44 11.30 -37.48 -12.84
C CYS A 44 11.90 -37.45 -14.26
N PRO A 45 12.14 -38.63 -14.89
CA PRO A 45 12.77 -38.70 -16.22
C PRO A 45 12.08 -37.82 -17.27
N GLU A 46 10.76 -37.79 -17.25
CA GLU A 46 9.95 -37.00 -18.17
C GLU A 46 10.08 -35.49 -17.99
N CYS A 47 10.12 -35.00 -16.74
CA CYS A 47 10.36 -33.58 -16.47
C CYS A 47 11.79 -33.18 -16.80
N LEU A 48 12.76 -34.09 -16.59
CA LEU A 48 14.16 -33.86 -16.92
C LEU A 48 14.37 -33.79 -18.44
N LYS A 49 13.65 -34.60 -19.22
CA LYS A 49 13.64 -34.54 -20.68
C LYS A 49 13.19 -33.16 -21.17
N GLU A 50 12.03 -32.68 -20.71
CA GLU A 50 11.53 -31.34 -21.05
C GLU A 50 12.48 -30.23 -20.58
N TYR A 51 13.11 -30.39 -19.41
CA TYR A 51 14.06 -29.40 -18.87
C TYR A 51 15.33 -29.26 -19.74
N ARG A 52 15.74 -30.33 -20.41
CA ARG A 52 16.95 -30.37 -21.27
C ARG A 52 16.68 -30.12 -22.75
N ASP A 53 15.42 -30.18 -23.17
CA ASP A 53 15.04 -30.01 -24.57
C ASP A 53 14.85 -28.51 -24.89
N PRO A 54 15.71 -27.90 -25.73
CA PRO A 54 15.62 -26.49 -26.09
C PRO A 54 14.34 -26.13 -26.86
N LEU A 55 13.62 -27.11 -27.42
CA LEU A 55 12.35 -26.90 -28.11
C LEU A 55 11.15 -26.98 -27.16
N ASP A 56 11.32 -27.45 -25.93
CA ASP A 56 10.24 -27.46 -24.94
C ASP A 56 10.14 -26.11 -24.23
N ARG A 57 8.91 -25.63 -24.02
CA ARG A 57 8.64 -24.41 -23.24
C ARG A 57 9.12 -24.46 -21.78
N ARG A 58 9.56 -25.62 -21.31
CA ARG A 58 10.11 -25.86 -19.96
C ARG A 58 11.61 -26.09 -19.96
N PHE A 59 12.29 -25.85 -21.09
CA PHE A 59 13.73 -25.80 -21.17
C PHE A 59 14.30 -24.88 -20.08
N HIS A 60 15.16 -25.39 -19.20
CA HIS A 60 15.70 -24.64 -18.06
C HIS A 60 14.65 -23.99 -17.12
N ALA A 61 13.40 -24.45 -17.11
CA ALA A 61 12.43 -24.02 -16.11
C ALA A 61 12.81 -24.61 -14.74
N GLN A 62 13.54 -23.84 -13.94
CA GLN A 62 14.04 -24.25 -12.63
C GLN A 62 12.97 -24.82 -11.70
N PRO A 63 11.73 -24.27 -11.65
CA PRO A 63 10.67 -24.85 -10.83
C PRO A 63 9.81 -25.90 -11.56
N ASN A 64 10.29 -26.48 -12.67
CA ASN A 64 9.54 -27.52 -13.40
C ASN A 64 9.23 -28.71 -12.49
N ALA A 65 7.98 -29.16 -12.53
CA ALA A 65 7.52 -30.34 -11.82
C ALA A 65 6.22 -30.90 -12.44
N CYS A 66 5.80 -32.07 -11.98
CA CYS A 66 4.55 -32.72 -12.33
C CYS A 66 3.99 -33.48 -11.11
N PRO A 67 2.78 -34.09 -11.18
CA PRO A 67 2.20 -34.83 -10.05
C PRO A 67 3.08 -35.95 -9.47
N VAL A 68 4.02 -36.49 -10.25
CA VAL A 68 4.93 -37.58 -9.83
C VAL A 68 6.07 -37.06 -8.95
N CYS A 69 6.72 -35.96 -9.35
CA CYS A 69 7.99 -35.52 -8.77
C CYS A 69 7.91 -34.21 -7.99
N GLY A 70 6.78 -33.52 -8.06
CA GLY A 70 6.63 -32.18 -7.54
C GLY A 70 5.88 -32.07 -6.22
N PRO A 71 5.64 -30.83 -5.79
CA PRO A 71 4.84 -30.54 -4.60
C PRO A 71 3.41 -31.07 -4.73
N LYS A 72 2.79 -31.28 -3.56
CA LYS A 72 1.41 -31.76 -3.39
C LYS A 72 0.63 -30.85 -2.45
N LEU A 73 -0.67 -30.75 -2.69
CA LEU A 73 -1.61 -30.08 -1.79
C LEU A 73 -1.95 -31.00 -0.62
N MET A 74 -2.21 -30.39 0.52
CA MET A 74 -2.67 -31.06 1.74
C MET A 74 -3.78 -30.21 2.35
N LEU A 75 -4.83 -30.86 2.85
CA LEU A 75 -5.92 -30.19 3.55
C LEU A 75 -5.87 -30.59 5.02
N TRP A 76 -5.80 -29.61 5.91
CA TRP A 76 -5.74 -29.81 7.35
C TRP A 76 -6.93 -29.12 8.02
N LYS A 77 -7.38 -29.66 9.15
CA LYS A 77 -8.20 -28.91 10.10
C LYS A 77 -7.34 -27.87 10.81
N ASN A 78 -7.97 -26.89 11.43
CA ASN A 78 -7.29 -25.91 12.28
C ASN A 78 -6.55 -26.53 13.49
N THR A 79 -6.87 -27.78 13.86
CA THR A 79 -6.17 -28.56 14.89
C THR A 79 -4.87 -29.21 14.41
N GLY A 80 -4.58 -29.17 13.10
CA GLY A 80 -3.44 -29.86 12.49
C GLY A 80 -3.72 -31.29 12.03
N GLU A 81 -4.91 -31.83 12.31
CA GLU A 81 -5.34 -33.11 11.76
C GLU A 81 -5.45 -33.06 10.24
N THR A 82 -4.91 -34.07 9.57
CA THR A 82 -5.05 -34.19 8.11
C THR A 82 -6.47 -34.61 7.77
N VAL A 83 -7.06 -33.94 6.78
CA VAL A 83 -8.32 -34.36 6.17
C VAL A 83 -8.00 -35.40 5.10
N GLU A 84 -8.53 -36.62 5.25
CA GLU A 84 -8.40 -37.64 4.22
C GLU A 84 -9.19 -37.22 2.98
N THR A 85 -8.49 -37.01 1.87
CA THR A 85 -9.08 -36.56 0.61
C THR A 85 -8.24 -37.00 -0.58
N ASP A 86 -8.91 -37.37 -1.66
CA ASP A 86 -8.33 -37.67 -2.97
C ASP A 86 -8.16 -36.41 -3.84
N ASP A 87 -8.92 -35.35 -3.56
CA ASP A 87 -8.87 -34.07 -4.26
C ASP A 87 -9.04 -32.90 -3.26
N PRO A 88 -7.93 -32.40 -2.67
CA PRO A 88 -7.97 -31.28 -1.73
C PRO A 88 -8.66 -30.02 -2.28
N ILE A 89 -8.66 -29.81 -3.61
CA ILE A 89 -9.34 -28.67 -4.24
C ILE A 89 -10.86 -28.85 -4.18
N ARG A 90 -11.37 -30.04 -4.52
CA ARG A 90 -12.81 -30.35 -4.44
C ARG A 90 -13.35 -30.07 -3.05
N ASP A 91 -12.65 -30.58 -2.03
CA ASP A 91 -13.11 -30.46 -0.66
C ASP A 91 -12.95 -29.03 -0.12
N ALA A 92 -11.88 -28.32 -0.51
CA ALA A 92 -11.75 -26.89 -0.20
C ALA A 92 -12.89 -26.05 -0.80
N VAL A 93 -13.28 -26.30 -2.05
CA VAL A 93 -14.41 -25.59 -2.69
C VAL A 93 -15.73 -25.91 -1.99
N LYS A 94 -15.94 -27.17 -1.60
CA LYS A 94 -17.11 -27.56 -0.81
C LYS A 94 -17.18 -26.79 0.51
N LEU A 95 -16.09 -26.79 1.28
CA LEU A 95 -16.01 -26.11 2.58
C LEU A 95 -16.23 -24.59 2.46
N LEU A 96 -15.63 -23.95 1.45
CA LEU A 96 -15.85 -22.52 1.19
C LEU A 96 -17.32 -22.21 0.87
N LYS A 97 -17.97 -23.03 0.04
CA LYS A 97 -19.41 -22.90 -0.27
C LYS A 97 -20.31 -23.17 0.93
N GLU A 98 -19.85 -23.95 1.90
CA GLU A 98 -20.51 -24.16 3.20
C GLU A 98 -20.27 -23.00 4.19
N GLY A 99 -19.60 -21.92 3.78
CA GLY A 99 -19.35 -20.74 4.61
C GLY A 99 -18.15 -20.86 5.55
N ARG A 100 -17.27 -21.86 5.36
CA ARG A 100 -16.05 -22.01 6.15
C ARG A 100 -14.96 -21.04 5.72
N ILE A 101 -14.10 -20.68 6.66
CA ILE A 101 -12.91 -19.85 6.41
C ILE A 101 -11.70 -20.78 6.23
N LEU A 102 -11.01 -20.66 5.11
CA LEU A 102 -9.80 -21.43 4.81
C LEU A 102 -8.55 -20.54 4.80
N ALA A 103 -7.45 -21.03 5.36
CA ALA A 103 -6.12 -20.50 5.08
C ALA A 103 -5.55 -21.21 3.85
N VAL A 104 -5.38 -20.51 2.72
CA VAL A 104 -4.87 -21.09 1.47
C VAL A 104 -3.44 -20.66 1.23
N LYS A 105 -2.52 -21.63 1.09
CA LYS A 105 -1.10 -21.34 0.81
C LYS A 105 -0.92 -20.88 -0.64
N GLY A 106 -0.63 -19.60 -0.82
CA GLY A 106 -0.37 -18.97 -2.10
C GLY A 106 1.10 -19.03 -2.54
N LEU A 107 1.53 -18.00 -3.29
CA LEU A 107 2.89 -17.88 -3.83
C LEU A 107 3.87 -17.19 -2.88
N GLY A 108 3.42 -16.13 -2.20
CA GLY A 108 4.23 -15.30 -1.29
C GLY A 108 3.82 -15.40 0.17
N GLY A 109 2.77 -16.16 0.48
CA GLY A 109 2.32 -16.49 1.83
C GLY A 109 0.92 -17.08 1.80
N PHE A 110 0.27 -17.15 2.95
CA PHE A 110 -1.11 -17.63 3.06
C PHE A 110 -2.14 -16.50 2.88
N HIS A 111 -3.30 -16.85 2.32
CA HIS A 111 -4.51 -16.02 2.32
C HIS A 111 -5.55 -16.59 3.27
N LEU A 112 -6.28 -15.74 3.97
CA LEU A 112 -7.55 -16.11 4.59
C LEU A 112 -8.66 -15.92 3.54
N VAL A 113 -9.39 -16.99 3.29
CA VAL A 113 -10.34 -17.14 2.18
C VAL A 113 -11.70 -17.56 2.70
N CYS A 114 -12.74 -16.86 2.27
CA CYS A 114 -14.14 -17.25 2.48
C CYS A 114 -14.96 -16.81 1.26
N ASP A 115 -16.17 -17.34 1.14
CA ASP A 115 -17.12 -16.88 0.14
C ASP A 115 -17.51 -15.42 0.41
N ALA A 116 -17.21 -14.53 -0.53
CA ALA A 116 -17.43 -13.10 -0.36
C ALA A 116 -18.93 -12.73 -0.41
N ALA A 117 -19.78 -13.60 -0.98
CA ALA A 117 -21.22 -13.41 -1.01
C ALA A 117 -21.93 -13.96 0.24
N ASN A 118 -21.19 -14.62 1.14
CA ASN A 118 -21.72 -15.09 2.42
C ASN A 118 -21.39 -14.06 3.52
N ALA A 119 -22.36 -13.19 3.82
CA ALA A 119 -22.21 -12.14 4.84
C ALA A 119 -21.78 -12.70 6.21
N GLU A 120 -22.34 -13.85 6.63
CA GLU A 120 -21.99 -14.47 7.91
C GLU A 120 -20.51 -14.90 7.95
N ALA A 121 -20.01 -15.49 6.87
CA ALA A 121 -18.60 -15.87 6.75
C ALA A 121 -17.67 -14.64 6.74
N VAL A 122 -18.07 -13.56 6.05
CA VAL A 122 -17.33 -12.29 6.01
C VAL A 122 -17.27 -11.64 7.40
N HIS A 123 -18.41 -11.58 8.11
CA HIS A 123 -18.47 -11.04 9.47
C HIS A 123 -17.64 -11.88 10.45
N LEU A 124 -17.72 -13.21 10.35
CA LEU A 124 -16.92 -14.12 11.17
C LEU A 124 -15.42 -13.93 10.91
N LEU A 125 -15.01 -13.78 9.65
CA LEU A 125 -13.62 -13.50 9.30
C LEU A 125 -13.14 -12.18 9.89
N ARG A 126 -13.94 -11.11 9.79
CA ARG A 126 -13.62 -9.80 10.39
C ARG A 126 -13.45 -9.88 11.90
N ALA A 127 -14.39 -10.53 12.58
CA ALA A 127 -14.36 -10.70 14.03
C ALA A 127 -13.11 -11.48 14.48
N ARG A 128 -12.82 -12.62 13.85
CA ARG A 128 -11.65 -13.44 14.18
C ARG A 128 -10.33 -12.75 13.86
N LYS A 129 -10.27 -11.96 12.77
CA LYS A 129 -9.08 -11.19 12.38
C LYS A 129 -8.91 -9.89 13.17
N ARG A 130 -9.93 -9.45 13.92
CA ARG A 130 -10.01 -8.11 14.54
C ARG A 130 -9.78 -7.00 13.51
N ARG A 131 -10.55 -7.06 12.43
CA ARG A 131 -10.44 -6.14 11.28
C ARG A 131 -11.82 -5.62 10.90
N ASP A 132 -12.25 -4.58 11.60
CA ASP A 132 -13.62 -4.08 11.50
C ASP A 132 -13.82 -3.19 10.26
N GLU A 133 -12.88 -2.30 9.97
CA GLU A 133 -13.08 -1.20 9.02
C GLU A 133 -12.38 -1.43 7.67
N LYS A 134 -11.14 -1.92 7.66
CA LYS A 134 -10.35 -1.98 6.41
C LYS A 134 -10.98 -2.93 5.38
N PRO A 135 -11.07 -2.49 4.10
CA PRO A 135 -11.68 -3.29 3.05
C PRO A 135 -10.94 -4.62 2.85
N LEU A 136 -11.70 -5.63 2.45
CA LEU A 136 -11.21 -6.95 2.09
C LEU A 136 -11.10 -7.02 0.56
N ALA A 137 -9.93 -7.42 0.06
CA ALA A 137 -9.77 -7.67 -1.37
C ALA A 137 -10.54 -8.94 -1.75
N VAL A 138 -11.06 -8.99 -2.98
CA VAL A 138 -11.76 -10.15 -3.51
C VAL A 138 -11.14 -10.64 -4.81
N MET A 139 -11.18 -11.94 -5.01
CA MET A 139 -10.78 -12.59 -6.24
C MET A 139 -12.00 -13.03 -7.04
N CYS A 140 -12.02 -12.63 -8.30
CA CYS A 140 -12.97 -13.09 -9.31
C CYS A 140 -12.26 -14.06 -10.27
N ALA A 141 -13.02 -14.92 -10.96
CA ALA A 141 -12.41 -15.88 -11.89
C ALA A 141 -11.73 -15.21 -13.09
N ASN A 142 -12.32 -14.12 -13.58
CA ASN A 142 -11.87 -13.36 -14.75
C ASN A 142 -12.48 -11.95 -14.74
N THR A 143 -12.09 -11.11 -15.71
CA THR A 143 -12.55 -9.72 -15.81
C THR A 143 -14.04 -9.61 -16.11
N VAL A 144 -14.62 -10.50 -16.91
CA VAL A 144 -16.07 -10.50 -17.17
C VAL A 144 -16.87 -10.75 -15.88
N SER A 145 -16.38 -11.65 -15.01
CA SER A 145 -16.97 -11.90 -13.70
C SER A 145 -16.79 -10.70 -12.76
N ALA A 146 -15.61 -10.08 -12.77
CA ALA A 146 -15.34 -8.86 -11.99
C ALA A 146 -16.23 -7.68 -12.42
N SER A 147 -16.50 -7.52 -13.72
CA SER A 147 -17.32 -6.43 -14.27
C SER A 147 -18.78 -6.44 -13.78
N ARG A 148 -19.26 -7.54 -13.16
CA ARG A 148 -20.55 -7.55 -12.46
C ARG A 148 -20.54 -6.70 -11.19
N LEU A 149 -19.38 -6.63 -10.54
CA LEU A 149 -19.20 -6.03 -9.21
C LEU A 149 -18.56 -4.65 -9.32
N VAL A 150 -17.66 -4.45 -10.28
CA VAL A 150 -16.94 -3.18 -10.46
C VAL A 150 -17.01 -2.67 -11.89
N THR A 151 -16.96 -1.35 -12.07
CA THR A 151 -16.72 -0.71 -13.36
C THR A 151 -15.23 -0.65 -13.61
N LEU A 152 -14.77 -1.20 -14.75
CA LEU A 152 -13.37 -1.19 -15.16
C LEU A 152 -13.19 -0.33 -16.41
N SER A 153 -12.30 0.66 -16.33
CA SER A 153 -11.69 1.28 -17.50
C SER A 153 -10.76 0.29 -18.21
N ASP A 154 -10.36 0.61 -19.44
CA ASP A 154 -9.42 -0.21 -20.23
C ASP A 154 -8.08 -0.39 -19.50
N LEU A 155 -7.58 0.68 -18.88
CA LEU A 155 -6.33 0.66 -18.13
C LEU A 155 -6.44 -0.17 -16.84
N GLU A 156 -7.56 -0.11 -16.11
CA GLU A 156 -7.81 -0.97 -14.94
C GLU A 156 -7.90 -2.44 -15.35
N ARG A 157 -8.57 -2.74 -16.48
CA ARG A 157 -8.65 -4.09 -17.05
C ARG A 157 -7.27 -4.62 -17.43
N GLU A 158 -6.48 -3.85 -18.17
CA GLU A 158 -5.11 -4.20 -18.56
C GLU A 158 -4.24 -4.46 -17.33
N THR A 159 -4.31 -3.57 -16.34
CA THR A 159 -3.57 -3.72 -15.07
C THR A 159 -3.95 -5.02 -14.35
N LEU A 160 -5.25 -5.34 -14.29
CA LEU A 160 -5.79 -6.54 -13.64
C LEU A 160 -5.43 -7.83 -14.38
N GLU A 161 -5.29 -7.74 -15.72
CA GLU A 161 -4.92 -8.86 -16.61
C GLU A 161 -3.40 -9.04 -16.79
N SER A 162 -2.62 -8.05 -16.36
CA SER A 162 -1.15 -8.07 -16.41
C SER A 162 -0.55 -9.33 -15.76
N ILE A 163 0.69 -9.65 -16.13
CA ILE A 163 1.44 -10.78 -15.53
C ILE A 163 1.60 -10.60 -14.02
N ALA A 164 1.70 -9.34 -13.56
CA ALA A 164 1.81 -9.02 -12.14
C ALA A 164 0.52 -9.36 -11.35
N ARG A 165 -0.66 -9.39 -12.00
CA ARG A 165 -1.97 -9.68 -11.37
C ARG A 165 -2.17 -8.98 -10.02
N PRO A 166 -2.02 -7.66 -9.91
CA PRO A 166 -2.21 -6.94 -8.64
C PRO A 166 -3.68 -6.95 -8.21
N ILE A 167 -3.93 -6.51 -6.98
CA ILE A 167 -5.25 -6.03 -6.57
C ILE A 167 -5.43 -4.63 -7.20
N VAL A 168 -6.49 -4.45 -7.97
CA VAL A 168 -6.88 -3.16 -8.55
C VAL A 168 -8.06 -2.59 -7.76
N LEU A 169 -7.93 -1.36 -7.28
CA LEU A 169 -9.03 -0.63 -6.66
C LEU A 169 -9.92 -0.05 -7.76
N ALA A 170 -11.14 -0.57 -7.88
CA ALA A 170 -12.08 -0.20 -8.94
C ALA A 170 -13.43 0.21 -8.35
N LYS A 171 -14.13 1.12 -9.04
CA LYS A 171 -15.42 1.64 -8.59
C LYS A 171 -16.47 0.54 -8.52
N LYS A 172 -17.18 0.44 -7.40
CA LYS A 172 -18.29 -0.51 -7.21
C LYS A 172 -19.48 -0.18 -8.12
N THR A 173 -20.12 -1.24 -8.61
CA THR A 173 -21.48 -1.19 -9.14
C THR A 173 -22.49 -1.31 -7.99
N PRO A 174 -23.77 -0.94 -8.20
CA PRO A 174 -24.82 -1.18 -7.19
C PRO A 174 -24.94 -2.64 -6.76
N LEU A 175 -24.65 -3.59 -7.67
CA LEU A 175 -24.72 -5.03 -7.37
C LEU A 175 -23.69 -5.44 -6.32
N CYS A 176 -22.54 -4.77 -6.26
CA CYS A 176 -21.48 -5.10 -5.31
C CYS A 176 -21.95 -4.97 -3.86
N ASP A 177 -22.61 -3.87 -3.51
CA ASP A 177 -23.03 -3.65 -2.13
C ASP A 177 -24.17 -4.59 -1.71
N THR A 178 -24.98 -5.04 -2.68
CA THR A 178 -26.04 -6.03 -2.43
C THR A 178 -25.50 -7.46 -2.34
N GLU A 179 -24.48 -7.82 -3.12
CA GLU A 179 -23.94 -9.19 -3.13
C GLU A 179 -22.81 -9.40 -2.12
N LEU A 180 -22.04 -8.36 -1.79
CA LEU A 180 -20.79 -8.46 -1.00
C LEU A 180 -20.86 -7.66 0.32
N GLU A 181 -21.92 -7.93 1.09
CA GLU A 181 -22.13 -7.27 2.38
C GLU A 181 -20.90 -7.43 3.30
N GLY A 182 -20.48 -6.32 3.90
CA GLY A 182 -19.34 -6.29 4.82
C GLY A 182 -17.96 -6.38 4.16
N VAL A 183 -17.82 -6.54 2.84
CA VAL A 183 -16.49 -6.63 2.18
C VAL A 183 -15.77 -5.27 2.15
N ALA A 184 -16.46 -4.21 1.74
CA ALA A 184 -15.93 -2.84 1.68
C ALA A 184 -17.00 -1.81 2.08
N PRO A 185 -17.49 -1.84 3.33
CA PRO A 185 -18.60 -1.01 3.78
C PRO A 185 -18.22 0.48 3.82
N GLY A 186 -19.12 1.34 3.35
CA GLY A 186 -18.93 2.80 3.38
C GLY A 186 -17.87 3.37 2.43
N LEU A 187 -17.30 2.53 1.56
CA LEU A 187 -16.36 2.94 0.51
C LEU A 187 -17.05 2.89 -0.86
N THR A 188 -16.50 3.54 -1.88
CA THR A 188 -17.03 3.49 -3.26
C THR A 188 -16.24 2.57 -4.18
N GLU A 189 -15.08 2.10 -3.73
CA GLU A 189 -14.18 1.21 -4.46
C GLU A 189 -14.07 -0.15 -3.77
N LEU A 190 -13.79 -1.17 -4.58
CA LEU A 190 -13.49 -2.53 -4.16
C LEU A 190 -12.12 -2.93 -4.71
N GLY A 191 -11.31 -3.57 -3.86
CA GLY A 191 -10.06 -4.19 -4.31
C GLY A 191 -10.35 -5.53 -4.98
N VAL A 192 -10.17 -5.60 -6.30
CA VAL A 192 -10.41 -6.82 -7.09
C VAL A 192 -9.10 -7.37 -7.61
N MET A 193 -8.93 -8.68 -7.56
CA MET A 193 -7.79 -9.40 -8.15
C MET A 193 -8.25 -10.61 -8.96
N LEU A 194 -7.35 -11.15 -9.78
CA LEU A 194 -7.59 -12.35 -10.58
C LEU A 194 -6.70 -13.51 -10.13
N PRO A 195 -7.03 -14.77 -10.50
CA PRO A 195 -6.28 -15.94 -10.08
C PRO A 195 -4.88 -15.90 -10.70
N TYR A 196 -3.86 -15.81 -9.86
CA TYR A 196 -2.47 -15.69 -10.29
C TYR A 196 -1.61 -16.93 -10.03
N THR A 197 -2.18 -17.98 -9.42
CA THR A 197 -1.52 -19.29 -9.26
C THR A 197 -2.43 -20.40 -9.77
N PRO A 198 -1.87 -21.58 -10.14
CA PRO A 198 -2.70 -22.73 -10.50
C PRO A 198 -3.64 -23.18 -9.38
N VAL A 199 -3.28 -23.01 -8.10
CA VAL A 199 -4.18 -23.30 -6.97
C VAL A 199 -5.45 -22.46 -7.06
N HIS A 200 -5.30 -21.15 -7.27
CA HIS A 200 -6.46 -20.24 -7.39
C HIS A 200 -7.31 -20.60 -8.60
N LEU A 201 -6.69 -20.84 -9.75
CA LEU A 201 -7.42 -21.24 -10.95
C LEU A 201 -8.16 -22.57 -10.75
N LEU A 202 -7.60 -23.52 -9.98
CA LEU A 202 -8.23 -24.80 -9.69
C LEU A 202 -9.48 -24.67 -8.81
N LEU A 203 -9.49 -23.74 -7.84
CA LEU A 203 -10.70 -23.45 -7.05
C LEU A 203 -11.85 -23.01 -7.96
N PHE A 204 -11.60 -22.05 -8.87
CA PHE A 204 -12.63 -21.59 -9.82
C PHE A 204 -13.00 -22.64 -10.87
N HIS A 205 -12.02 -23.37 -11.40
CA HIS A 205 -12.24 -24.46 -12.36
C HIS A 205 -13.13 -25.55 -11.76
N GLU A 206 -12.89 -25.92 -10.50
CA GLU A 206 -13.74 -26.86 -9.77
C GLU A 206 -15.15 -26.31 -9.57
N ALA A 207 -15.27 -25.06 -9.10
CA ALA A 207 -16.56 -24.41 -8.91
C ALA A 207 -17.37 -24.28 -10.22
N ALA A 208 -16.69 -24.18 -11.37
CA ALA A 208 -17.27 -24.08 -12.70
C ALA A 208 -17.68 -25.44 -13.32
N GLY A 209 -17.44 -26.56 -12.63
CA GLY A 209 -17.76 -27.90 -13.12
C GLY A 209 -16.67 -28.55 -13.98
N ARG A 210 -15.41 -28.16 -13.79
CA ARG A 210 -14.22 -28.69 -14.50
C ARG A 210 -14.29 -28.55 -16.04
N PRO A 211 -14.56 -27.35 -16.57
CA PRO A 211 -14.61 -27.15 -18.02
C PRO A 211 -13.25 -27.43 -18.67
N ASP A 212 -13.27 -28.16 -19.77
CA ASP A 212 -12.09 -28.36 -20.61
C ASP A 212 -11.71 -27.05 -21.32
N GLY A 213 -10.44 -26.90 -21.63
CA GLY A 213 -9.92 -25.75 -22.36
C GLY A 213 -9.73 -24.50 -21.50
N VAL A 214 -9.59 -23.36 -22.17
CA VAL A 214 -9.33 -22.06 -21.52
C VAL A 214 -10.41 -21.04 -21.81
N GLU A 215 -11.38 -21.34 -22.69
CA GLU A 215 -12.43 -20.43 -23.12
C GLU A 215 -13.26 -19.88 -21.96
N TRP A 216 -13.38 -20.67 -20.89
CA TRP A 216 -14.09 -20.28 -19.66
C TRP A 216 -13.35 -19.19 -18.87
N LEU A 217 -12.03 -19.04 -19.02
CA LEU A 217 -11.26 -17.97 -18.40
C LEU A 217 -11.54 -16.62 -19.05
N ASP A 218 -11.92 -16.59 -20.33
CA ASP A 218 -12.05 -15.33 -21.06
C ASP A 218 -13.51 -14.85 -21.15
N SER A 219 -14.46 -15.78 -21.28
CA SER A 219 -15.83 -15.45 -21.69
C SER A 219 -16.93 -15.86 -20.71
N ARG A 220 -16.65 -16.80 -19.80
CA ARG A 220 -17.67 -17.33 -18.90
C ARG A 220 -17.78 -16.47 -17.64
N VAL A 221 -18.98 -15.97 -17.39
CA VAL A 221 -19.34 -15.34 -16.12
C VAL A 221 -19.43 -16.41 -15.04
N LEU A 222 -18.62 -16.28 -13.99
CA LEU A 222 -18.68 -17.09 -12.78
C LEU A 222 -19.02 -16.19 -11.59
N PRO A 223 -20.22 -16.30 -11.00
CA PRO A 223 -20.64 -15.37 -9.95
C PRO A 223 -19.95 -15.60 -8.61
N TRP A 224 -19.27 -16.73 -8.44
CA TRP A 224 -18.57 -17.04 -7.20
C TRP A 224 -17.38 -16.10 -7.02
N THR A 225 -17.32 -15.43 -5.87
CA THR A 225 -16.30 -14.44 -5.52
C THR A 225 -15.71 -14.80 -4.17
N LEU A 226 -14.39 -14.75 -4.04
CA LEU A 226 -13.69 -15.16 -2.83
C LEU A 226 -13.02 -13.96 -2.17
N VAL A 227 -13.17 -13.79 -0.86
CA VAL A 227 -12.30 -12.87 -0.11
C VAL A 227 -10.87 -13.43 -0.15
N MET A 228 -9.89 -12.57 -0.41
CA MET A 228 -8.47 -12.90 -0.39
C MET A 228 -7.72 -11.87 0.44
N THR A 229 -7.71 -12.05 1.76
CA THR A 229 -6.95 -11.16 2.66
C THR A 229 -5.67 -11.81 3.16
N SER A 230 -4.65 -11.01 3.45
CA SER A 230 -3.38 -11.49 4.02
C SER A 230 -3.64 -12.39 5.24
N ALA A 231 -3.00 -13.54 5.32
CA ALA A 231 -3.10 -14.39 6.51
C ALA A 231 -2.07 -13.96 7.55
N ASN A 232 -2.49 -13.07 8.44
CA ASN A 232 -1.74 -12.58 9.59
C ASN A 232 -2.71 -12.18 10.71
N PRO A 233 -2.35 -12.42 11.99
CA PRO A 233 -2.89 -11.66 13.11
C PRO A 233 -2.60 -10.16 12.88
N GLY A 234 -3.59 -9.30 13.15
CA GLY A 234 -3.52 -7.87 12.77
C GLY A 234 -2.20 -7.18 13.12
N GLY A 235 -1.55 -6.58 12.10
CA GLY A 235 -0.30 -5.82 12.24
C GLY A 235 1.00 -6.63 12.08
N GLU A 236 0.92 -7.97 12.04
CA GLU A 236 2.11 -8.83 11.90
C GLU A 236 2.42 -9.19 10.44
N PRO A 237 3.65 -9.64 10.09
CA PRO A 237 3.99 -10.09 8.75
C PRO A 237 3.18 -11.31 8.30
N LEU A 238 3.04 -11.43 6.97
CA LEU A 238 2.38 -12.54 6.29
C LEU A 238 3.00 -13.89 6.69
N VAL A 239 2.14 -14.84 7.08
CA VAL A 239 2.53 -16.22 7.38
C VAL A 239 2.98 -16.93 6.11
N ILE A 240 4.10 -17.66 6.18
CA ILE A 240 4.68 -18.41 5.04
C ILE A 240 4.93 -19.89 5.35
N GLY A 241 5.15 -20.24 6.63
CA GLY A 241 5.37 -21.60 7.10
C GLY A 241 4.08 -22.39 7.33
N ASN A 242 4.13 -23.71 7.18
CA ASN A 242 2.97 -24.56 7.40
C ASN A 242 2.65 -24.70 8.90
N GLU A 243 3.68 -24.92 9.71
CA GLU A 243 3.59 -25.02 11.17
C GLU A 243 3.20 -23.66 11.77
N GLU A 244 3.79 -22.58 11.23
CA GLU A 244 3.43 -21.21 11.55
C GLU A 244 1.94 -20.94 11.26
N ALA A 245 1.40 -21.42 10.14
CA ALA A 245 -0.01 -21.29 9.80
C ALA A 245 -0.93 -21.99 10.81
N LEU A 246 -0.58 -23.19 11.27
CA LEU A 246 -1.35 -23.86 12.33
C LEU A 246 -1.36 -23.05 13.62
N GLN A 247 -0.19 -22.55 14.04
CA GLN A 247 -0.04 -21.81 15.29
C GLN A 247 -0.75 -20.45 15.27
N ARG A 248 -0.57 -19.67 14.18
CA ARG A 248 -1.02 -18.27 14.10
C ARG A 248 -2.41 -18.11 13.49
N LEU A 249 -2.85 -19.05 12.65
CA LEU A 249 -4.11 -18.95 11.92
C LEU A 249 -5.19 -19.93 12.42
N GLY A 250 -4.86 -20.89 13.28
CA GLY A 250 -5.83 -21.89 13.78
C GLY A 250 -7.01 -21.29 14.56
N GLY A 251 -6.84 -20.09 15.14
CA GLY A 251 -7.93 -19.32 15.76
C GLY A 251 -8.77 -18.50 14.78
N ILE A 252 -8.38 -18.44 13.50
CA ILE A 252 -9.04 -17.63 12.46
C ILE A 252 -9.67 -18.51 11.39
N ALA A 253 -8.87 -19.39 10.78
CA ALA A 253 -9.33 -20.33 9.76
C ALA A 253 -9.88 -21.61 10.39
N ASP A 254 -10.92 -22.17 9.78
CA ASP A 254 -11.47 -23.48 10.14
C ASP A 254 -10.62 -24.61 9.55
N PHE A 255 -10.04 -24.39 8.37
CA PHE A 255 -9.20 -25.34 7.63
C PHE A 255 -8.00 -24.67 6.98
N ILE A 256 -6.96 -25.44 6.67
CA ILE A 256 -5.75 -24.97 6.01
C ILE A 256 -5.50 -25.81 4.75
N LEU A 257 -5.52 -25.17 3.58
CA LEU A 257 -5.08 -25.75 2.33
C LEU A 257 -3.60 -25.44 2.12
N ALA A 258 -2.74 -26.32 2.62
CA ALA A 258 -1.29 -26.19 2.62
C ALA A 258 -0.65 -26.90 1.40
N ASN A 259 0.67 -26.72 1.27
CA ASN A 259 1.49 -27.53 0.37
C ASN A 259 2.92 -27.68 0.90
N ASN A 260 3.63 -28.68 0.38
CA ASN A 260 4.99 -28.99 0.80
C ASN A 260 6.08 -28.24 0.02
N ARG A 261 5.74 -27.22 -0.78
CA ARG A 261 6.74 -26.27 -1.29
C ARG A 261 6.90 -25.14 -0.29
N GLU A 262 8.12 -24.93 0.18
CA GLU A 262 8.42 -23.80 1.05
C GLU A 262 8.30 -22.48 0.30
N ILE A 263 7.82 -21.47 1.00
CA ILE A 263 7.91 -20.06 0.62
C ILE A 263 9.06 -19.52 1.44
N LEU A 264 10.11 -19.05 0.76
CA LEU A 264 11.34 -18.60 1.41
C LEU A 264 11.30 -17.10 1.72
N VAL A 265 10.56 -16.35 0.91
CA VAL A 265 10.41 -14.90 1.06
C VAL A 265 8.95 -14.56 1.07
N ARG A 266 8.51 -13.92 2.16
CA ARG A 266 7.17 -13.36 2.25
C ARG A 266 6.98 -12.28 1.19
N CYS A 267 5.81 -12.25 0.58
CA CYS A 267 5.49 -11.23 -0.42
C CYS A 267 3.97 -11.06 -0.51
N ASP A 268 3.48 -9.94 0.04
CA ASP A 268 2.08 -9.53 -0.05
C ASP A 268 1.65 -9.27 -1.49
N ASP A 269 0.33 -9.25 -1.71
CA ASP A 269 -0.23 -8.78 -2.97
C ASP A 269 -0.02 -7.28 -3.15
N SER A 270 0.47 -6.90 -4.33
CA SER A 270 0.53 -5.50 -4.74
C SER A 270 -0.87 -4.92 -4.91
N VAL A 271 -1.03 -3.64 -4.60
CA VAL A 271 -2.29 -2.91 -4.72
C VAL A 271 -2.05 -1.69 -5.62
N VAL A 272 -2.90 -1.53 -6.62
CA VAL A 272 -2.82 -0.46 -7.63
C VAL A 272 -4.15 0.30 -7.68
N ARG A 273 -4.06 1.61 -7.83
CA ARG A 273 -5.20 2.50 -8.10
C ARG A 273 -4.89 3.33 -9.34
N VAL A 274 -5.85 3.46 -10.25
CA VAL A 274 -5.68 4.36 -11.41
C VAL A 274 -6.06 5.77 -11.00
N VAL A 275 -5.09 6.70 -11.09
CA VAL A 275 -5.26 8.10 -10.73
C VAL A 275 -4.63 8.98 -11.80
N ALA A 276 -5.44 9.88 -12.37
CA ALA A 276 -5.08 10.73 -13.51
C ALA A 276 -4.52 9.91 -14.69
N ASP A 277 -5.32 8.92 -15.12
CA ASP A 277 -5.06 8.02 -16.26
C ASP A 277 -3.71 7.28 -16.23
N LYS A 278 -3.17 7.06 -15.02
CA LYS A 278 -1.96 6.26 -14.79
C LYS A 278 -2.19 5.25 -13.66
N PRO A 279 -1.71 4.00 -13.78
CA PRO A 279 -1.72 3.03 -12.68
C PRO A 279 -0.68 3.44 -11.64
N ARG A 280 -1.11 3.75 -10.43
CA ARG A 280 -0.23 4.15 -9.32
C ARG A 280 -0.25 3.11 -8.23
N MET A 281 0.94 2.77 -7.73
CA MET A 281 1.07 1.84 -6.62
C MET A 281 0.46 2.44 -5.36
N VAL A 282 -0.43 1.70 -4.72
CA VAL A 282 -0.78 1.88 -3.30
C VAL A 282 0.17 1.03 -2.45
N ARG A 283 0.52 -0.15 -2.96
CA ARG A 283 1.48 -1.08 -2.36
C ARG A 283 2.27 -1.80 -3.45
N ARG A 284 3.60 -1.74 -3.38
CA ARG A 284 4.52 -2.47 -4.26
C ARG A 284 5.03 -3.73 -3.55
N ALA A 285 4.70 -4.90 -4.08
CA ALA A 285 5.13 -6.20 -3.55
C ALA A 285 5.11 -7.27 -4.67
N ARG A 286 4.25 -8.30 -4.58
CA ARG A 286 4.20 -9.41 -5.55
C ARG A 286 4.00 -8.88 -6.98
N GLY A 287 4.79 -9.44 -7.90
CA GLY A 287 4.74 -9.11 -9.32
C GLY A 287 5.65 -7.94 -9.72
N TYR A 288 6.13 -7.15 -8.75
CA TYR A 288 7.02 -6.01 -8.98
C TYR A 288 8.33 -6.13 -8.19
N THR A 289 8.35 -6.75 -7.02
CA THR A 289 9.60 -7.01 -6.30
C THR A 289 10.29 -8.27 -6.88
N PRO A 290 11.61 -8.23 -7.18
CA PRO A 290 12.58 -7.17 -6.98
C PRO A 290 12.97 -6.48 -8.31
N GLU A 291 12.02 -6.14 -9.18
CA GLU A 291 12.28 -5.36 -10.39
C GLU A 291 12.94 -4.01 -10.02
N ALA A 292 13.94 -3.61 -10.79
CA ALA A 292 14.66 -2.37 -10.57
C ALA A 292 13.86 -1.14 -11.01
N VAL A 293 14.03 -0.04 -10.29
CA VAL A 293 13.73 1.31 -10.78
C VAL A 293 15.02 1.85 -11.43
N PRO A 294 14.99 2.25 -12.71
CA PRO A 294 16.15 2.85 -13.38
C PRO A 294 16.54 4.19 -12.73
N LEU A 295 17.83 4.47 -12.65
CA LEU A 295 18.41 5.70 -12.11
C LEU A 295 19.15 6.48 -13.20
N ALA A 296 19.29 7.80 -13.00
CA ALA A 296 19.92 8.69 -13.99
C ALA A 296 21.44 8.54 -14.13
N PHE A 297 22.09 7.90 -13.15
CA PHE A 297 23.55 7.74 -13.09
C PHE A 297 23.92 6.47 -12.33
N ASP A 298 25.19 6.08 -12.42
CA ASP A 298 25.74 4.98 -11.63
C ASP A 298 25.83 5.38 -10.16
N SER A 299 24.81 4.98 -9.41
CA SER A 299 24.71 5.22 -7.98
C SER A 299 25.76 4.42 -7.22
N PRO A 300 26.35 4.99 -6.14
CA PRO A 300 27.00 4.17 -5.12
C PRO A 300 26.02 3.12 -4.58
N SER A 301 26.57 2.09 -3.94
CA SER A 301 25.77 1.06 -3.27
C SER A 301 25.19 1.60 -1.97
N VAL A 302 23.92 2.01 -1.99
CA VAL A 302 23.21 2.61 -0.86
C VAL A 302 22.14 1.65 -0.37
N LEU A 303 22.12 1.38 0.92
CA LEU A 303 21.01 0.71 1.61
C LEU A 303 20.13 1.76 2.30
N ALA A 304 18.88 1.91 1.87
CA ALA A 304 17.88 2.68 2.59
C ALA A 304 16.95 1.78 3.40
N THR A 305 16.76 2.10 4.68
CA THR A 305 15.96 1.29 5.62
C THR A 305 14.48 1.69 5.70
N GLY A 306 14.10 2.81 5.10
CA GLY A 306 12.71 3.26 4.99
C GLY A 306 12.16 3.96 6.25
N PRO A 307 10.84 4.24 6.27
CA PRO A 307 10.15 4.91 7.38
C PRO A 307 9.70 3.89 8.46
N GLY A 308 8.74 4.28 9.31
CA GLY A 308 8.15 3.41 10.34
C GLY A 308 6.87 2.69 9.91
N LEU A 309 6.11 3.24 8.96
CA LEU A 309 4.84 2.68 8.45
C LEU A 309 4.99 2.19 7.01
N LYS A 310 4.20 1.20 6.62
CA LYS A 310 4.14 0.60 5.27
C LYS A 310 5.51 0.31 4.63
N VAL A 311 6.47 -0.10 5.47
CA VAL A 311 7.89 -0.07 5.18
C VAL A 311 8.31 -0.93 4.00
N THR A 312 9.28 -0.43 3.26
CA THR A 312 10.14 -1.14 2.31
C THR A 312 11.58 -0.74 2.58
N ALA A 313 12.55 -1.61 2.29
CA ALA A 313 13.96 -1.24 2.16
C ALA A 313 14.30 -1.00 0.68
N CYS A 314 15.41 -0.32 0.39
CA CYS A 314 15.92 -0.13 -0.97
C CYS A 314 17.44 -0.33 -1.03
N LEU A 315 17.93 -1.01 -2.07
CA LEU A 315 19.35 -1.15 -2.39
C LEU A 315 19.64 -0.58 -3.78
N THR A 316 20.75 0.12 -3.96
CA THR A 316 21.19 0.61 -5.28
C THR A 316 22.43 -0.13 -5.77
N ARG A 317 22.56 -0.29 -7.08
CA ARG A 317 23.78 -0.78 -7.74
C ARG A 317 23.84 -0.24 -9.16
N GLY A 318 24.90 0.50 -9.48
CA GLY A 318 25.00 1.15 -10.79
C GLY A 318 23.77 2.03 -11.03
N SER A 319 23.16 1.95 -12.21
CA SER A 319 21.98 2.73 -12.58
C SER A 319 20.64 2.09 -12.18
N GLU A 320 20.61 1.27 -11.13
CA GLU A 320 19.41 0.55 -10.68
C GLU A 320 19.16 0.71 -9.17
N ALA A 321 17.89 0.84 -8.80
CA ALA A 321 17.40 0.80 -7.41
C ALA A 321 16.38 -0.33 -7.21
N PHE A 322 16.62 -1.18 -6.23
CA PHE A 322 15.82 -2.36 -5.92
C PHE A 322 15.11 -2.18 -4.59
N LEU A 323 13.79 -2.04 -4.60
CA LEU A 323 13.02 -2.07 -3.34
C LEU A 323 12.70 -3.51 -2.94
N SER A 324 12.69 -3.75 -1.62
CA SER A 324 12.10 -4.96 -1.04
C SER A 324 10.60 -5.04 -1.32
N GLN A 325 9.99 -6.16 -0.97
CA GLN A 325 8.55 -6.26 -0.82
C GLN A 325 8.08 -5.32 0.31
N HIS A 326 6.78 -5.02 0.31
CA HIS A 326 6.10 -4.44 1.48
C HIS A 326 6.29 -5.30 2.72
N ILE A 327 6.78 -4.68 3.79
CA ILE A 327 6.99 -5.31 5.10
C ILE A 327 5.81 -5.05 6.04
N GLY A 328 5.18 -3.88 5.92
CA GLY A 328 4.12 -3.42 6.82
C GLY A 328 4.66 -2.42 7.85
N ASP A 329 3.97 -2.31 8.98
CA ASP A 329 4.30 -1.31 10.01
C ASP A 329 5.25 -1.91 11.06
N LEU A 330 6.26 -1.16 11.48
CA LEU A 330 7.30 -1.62 12.43
C LEU A 330 6.87 -1.51 13.90
N GLY A 331 5.57 -1.66 14.17
CA GLY A 331 5.00 -1.54 15.52
C GLY A 331 5.20 -2.75 16.43
N ASN A 332 5.76 -3.85 15.93
CA ASN A 332 5.98 -5.08 16.69
C ASN A 332 7.29 -5.77 16.28
N ALA A 333 7.80 -6.65 17.16
CA ALA A 333 9.08 -7.34 16.97
C ALA A 333 9.12 -8.19 15.68
N SER A 334 8.03 -8.87 15.33
CA SER A 334 7.99 -9.72 14.15
C SER A 334 8.13 -8.91 12.84
N SER A 335 7.55 -7.71 12.78
CA SER A 335 7.74 -6.76 11.66
C SER A 335 9.16 -6.21 11.61
N CYS A 336 9.78 -5.96 12.76
CA CYS A 336 11.18 -5.53 12.85
C CYS A 336 12.13 -6.61 12.30
N GLU A 337 11.96 -7.86 12.73
CA GLU A 337 12.71 -9.01 12.20
C GLU A 337 12.45 -9.21 10.70
N ALA A 338 11.22 -8.96 10.22
CA ALA A 338 10.88 -9.03 8.81
C ALA A 338 11.70 -8.07 7.96
N LEU A 339 11.92 -6.84 8.43
CA LEU A 339 12.75 -5.85 7.75
C LEU A 339 14.21 -6.32 7.69
N GLU A 340 14.78 -6.77 8.81
CA GLU A 340 16.16 -7.27 8.84
C GLU A 340 16.39 -8.44 7.88
N LEU A 341 15.45 -9.41 7.85
CA LEU A 341 15.51 -10.54 6.95
C LEU A 341 15.36 -10.12 5.49
N ALA A 342 14.50 -9.14 5.19
CA ALA A 342 14.33 -8.61 3.85
C ALA A 342 15.60 -7.92 3.34
N VAL A 343 16.27 -7.12 4.18
CA VAL A 343 17.55 -6.49 3.85
C VAL A 343 18.60 -7.56 3.55
N LYS A 344 18.81 -8.52 4.46
CA LYS A 344 19.79 -9.60 4.27
C LYS A 344 19.52 -10.42 3.01
N HIS A 345 18.25 -10.73 2.74
CA HIS A 345 17.87 -11.48 1.55
C HIS A 345 18.12 -10.69 0.27
N LEU A 346 17.79 -9.39 0.26
CA LEU A 346 17.99 -8.53 -0.90
C LEU A 346 19.48 -8.35 -1.22
N GLU A 347 20.34 -8.15 -0.21
CA GLU A 347 21.80 -8.12 -0.36
C GLU A 347 22.34 -9.43 -0.95
N ALA A 348 21.89 -10.57 -0.42
CA ALA A 348 22.36 -11.88 -0.85
C ALA A 348 21.90 -12.25 -2.27
N VAL A 349 20.64 -11.96 -2.62
CA VAL A 349 20.11 -12.27 -3.95
C VAL A 349 20.66 -11.32 -5.00
N LEU A 350 20.90 -10.06 -4.68
CA LEU A 350 21.44 -9.10 -5.65
C LEU A 350 22.97 -9.08 -5.66
N GLU A 351 23.63 -9.76 -4.72
CA GLU A 351 25.09 -9.71 -4.53
C GLU A 351 25.57 -8.25 -4.35
N ILE A 352 24.84 -7.49 -3.53
CA ILE A 352 25.12 -6.07 -3.25
C ILE A 352 25.66 -5.95 -1.82
N THR A 353 26.83 -5.35 -1.69
CA THR A 353 27.38 -4.89 -0.42
C THR A 353 27.23 -3.37 -0.32
N PRO A 354 26.43 -2.84 0.61
CA PRO A 354 26.28 -1.40 0.83
C PRO A 354 27.56 -0.71 1.24
N GLU A 355 27.80 0.47 0.69
CA GLU A 355 28.88 1.40 1.03
C GLU A 355 28.37 2.60 1.86
N LEU A 356 27.05 2.77 1.92
CA LEU A 356 26.34 3.85 2.59
C LEU A 356 24.99 3.33 3.08
N VAL A 357 24.55 3.75 4.27
CA VAL A 357 23.20 3.44 4.77
C VAL A 357 22.39 4.73 4.95
N ALA A 358 21.17 4.77 4.42
CA ALA A 358 20.24 5.89 4.55
C ALA A 358 19.03 5.50 5.42
N HIS A 359 18.50 6.47 6.14
CA HIS A 359 17.36 6.25 7.03
C HIS A 359 16.52 7.51 7.21
N ASP A 360 15.35 7.35 7.83
CA ASP A 360 14.46 8.46 8.18
C ASP A 360 15.08 9.31 9.29
N LEU A 361 14.79 10.61 9.31
CA LEU A 361 15.21 11.53 10.36
C LEU A 361 14.65 11.13 11.75
N HIS A 362 13.53 10.38 11.81
CA HIS A 362 12.93 10.00 13.08
C HIS A 362 13.82 9.04 13.90
N PRO A 363 14.29 9.44 15.10
CA PRO A 363 15.26 8.65 15.87
C PRO A 363 14.67 7.36 16.47
N ASP A 364 13.39 7.37 16.84
CA ASP A 364 12.76 6.22 17.51
C ASP A 364 12.33 5.09 16.55
N PHE A 365 12.36 5.31 15.24
CA PHE A 365 11.99 4.27 14.29
C PHE A 365 12.95 3.08 14.38
N PHE A 366 12.38 1.87 14.26
CA PHE A 366 13.21 0.67 14.19
C PHE A 366 14.11 0.67 12.95
N SER A 367 13.63 1.19 11.80
CA SER A 367 14.44 1.34 10.59
C SER A 367 15.69 2.20 10.83
N THR A 368 15.55 3.34 11.52
CA THR A 368 16.67 4.21 11.93
C THR A 368 17.65 3.48 12.84
N ARG A 369 17.17 2.76 13.86
CA ARG A 369 18.04 1.97 14.75
C ARG A 369 18.74 0.84 14.02
N LEU A 370 18.09 0.21 13.04
CA LEU A 370 18.70 -0.80 12.17
C LEU A 370 19.81 -0.20 11.31
N ALA A 371 19.59 1.00 10.73
CA ALA A 371 20.61 1.70 9.96
C ALA A 371 21.87 1.99 10.78
N HIS A 372 21.72 2.53 11.99
CA HIS A 372 22.87 2.77 12.88
C HIS A 372 23.57 1.48 13.32
N ARG A 373 22.83 0.39 13.50
CA ARG A 373 23.45 -0.91 13.77
C ARG A 373 24.33 -1.35 12.60
N ILE A 374 23.83 -1.23 11.38
CA ILE A 374 24.57 -1.58 10.15
C ILE A 374 25.79 -0.68 9.97
N GLU A 375 25.65 0.63 10.22
CA GLU A 375 26.76 1.59 10.23
C GLU A 375 27.88 1.13 11.16
N LEU A 376 27.55 0.79 12.41
CA LEU A 376 28.53 0.35 13.42
C LEU A 376 29.14 -1.02 13.08
N GLU A 377 28.33 -1.99 12.67
CA GLU A 377 28.78 -3.35 12.35
C GLU A 377 29.70 -3.40 11.13
N ARG A 378 29.47 -2.52 10.14
CA ARG A 378 30.18 -2.55 8.85
C ARG A 378 31.18 -1.41 8.66
N GLY A 379 31.17 -0.40 9.53
CA GLY A 379 32.02 0.78 9.40
C GLY A 379 31.69 1.62 8.15
N ILE A 380 30.42 1.68 7.75
CA ILE A 380 29.93 2.49 6.63
C ILE A 380 29.14 3.70 7.13
N PRO A 381 29.18 4.86 6.46
CA PRO A 381 28.48 6.06 6.91
C PRO A 381 26.96 5.87 6.93
N ALA A 382 26.28 6.45 7.92
CA ALA A 382 24.84 6.69 7.90
C ALA A 382 24.48 8.10 7.40
N TYR A 383 23.38 8.22 6.65
CA TYR A 383 22.85 9.48 6.14
C TYR A 383 21.36 9.60 6.46
N ALA A 384 21.03 10.53 7.36
CA ALA A 384 19.65 10.83 7.71
C ALA A 384 18.98 11.65 6.60
N VAL A 385 17.76 11.27 6.22
CA VAL A 385 16.95 11.98 5.23
C VAL A 385 15.60 12.32 5.86
N GLN A 386 15.22 13.60 5.80
CA GLN A 386 13.94 14.05 6.29
C GLN A 386 12.79 13.39 5.51
N HIS A 387 11.73 12.99 6.22
CA HIS A 387 10.65 12.16 5.69
C HIS A 387 9.98 12.72 4.41
N HIS A 388 9.62 14.00 4.41
CA HIS A 388 8.94 14.65 3.28
C HIS A 388 9.91 14.93 2.13
N ARG A 389 11.17 15.25 2.45
CA ARG A 389 12.27 15.29 1.47
C ARG A 389 12.41 13.93 0.78
N ALA A 390 12.33 12.81 1.51
CA ALA A 390 12.38 11.47 0.95
C ALA A 390 11.16 11.14 0.07
N HIS A 391 9.94 11.54 0.46
CA HIS A 391 8.76 11.42 -0.42
C HIS A 391 8.99 12.09 -1.78
N ILE A 392 9.52 13.31 -1.79
CA ILE A 392 9.84 14.04 -3.03
C ILE A 392 11.01 13.39 -3.76
N GLY A 393 12.05 12.96 -3.02
CA GLY A 393 13.20 12.24 -3.56
C GLY A 393 12.82 10.97 -4.32
N ALA A 394 11.75 10.28 -3.92
CA ALA A 394 11.25 9.10 -4.64
C ALA A 394 10.72 9.46 -6.04
N VAL A 395 10.04 10.62 -6.16
CA VAL A 395 9.61 11.15 -7.47
C VAL A 395 10.83 11.58 -8.29
N MET A 396 11.79 12.28 -7.67
CA MET A 396 13.03 12.67 -8.35
C MET A 396 13.78 11.45 -8.88
N ALA A 397 13.84 10.35 -8.14
CA ALA A 397 14.46 9.10 -8.57
C ALA A 397 13.74 8.50 -9.79
N GLU A 398 12.41 8.34 -9.71
CA GLU A 398 11.61 7.75 -10.79
C GLU A 398 11.68 8.56 -12.10
N TYR A 399 11.79 9.88 -12.00
CA TYR A 399 11.90 10.78 -13.15
C TYR A 399 13.33 11.22 -13.46
N CYS A 400 14.35 10.58 -12.86
CA CYS A 400 15.76 10.85 -13.12
C CYS A 400 16.20 12.31 -12.90
N ILE A 401 15.58 13.02 -11.94
CA ILE A 401 15.88 14.42 -11.64
C ILE A 401 17.07 14.49 -10.69
N THR A 402 18.21 14.98 -11.20
CA THR A 402 19.45 15.13 -10.43
C THR A 402 19.74 16.56 -9.99
N GLY A 403 18.96 17.54 -10.47
CA GLY A 403 19.10 18.96 -10.14
C GLY A 403 18.09 19.43 -9.10
N PRO A 404 17.97 20.76 -8.89
CA PRO A 404 16.96 21.32 -8.01
C PRO A 404 15.53 20.98 -8.46
N ALA A 405 14.63 20.84 -7.48
CA ALA A 405 13.21 20.57 -7.73
C ALA A 405 12.36 21.19 -6.62
N ARG A 406 11.14 21.62 -6.97
CA ARG A 406 10.12 21.99 -5.98
C ARG A 406 9.24 20.79 -5.71
N GLY A 407 8.88 20.56 -4.46
CA GLY A 407 8.07 19.43 -4.06
C GLY A 407 6.91 19.83 -3.15
N ILE A 408 5.74 19.23 -3.38
CA ILE A 408 4.58 19.30 -2.51
C ILE A 408 4.42 17.94 -1.84
N ALA A 409 4.63 17.90 -0.53
CA ALA A 409 4.54 16.69 0.28
C ALA A 409 3.28 16.73 1.16
N LEU A 410 2.26 15.96 0.78
CA LEU A 410 0.97 15.88 1.50
C LEU A 410 0.78 14.50 2.12
N ASP A 411 0.88 14.43 3.45
CA ASP A 411 0.92 13.17 4.18
C ASP A 411 0.22 13.24 5.54
N GLY A 412 0.20 12.11 6.26
CA GLY A 412 -0.36 12.00 7.60
C GLY A 412 0.57 12.57 8.68
N VAL A 413 1.83 12.14 8.72
CA VAL A 413 2.82 12.62 9.69
C VAL A 413 4.23 12.26 9.24
N GLY A 414 5.16 13.18 9.41
CA GLY A 414 6.59 12.90 9.38
C GLY A 414 7.35 13.89 10.26
N LEU A 415 8.48 13.47 10.82
CA LEU A 415 9.26 14.35 11.71
C LEU A 415 9.88 15.50 10.90
N GLY A 416 9.56 16.72 11.31
CA GLY A 416 10.18 17.94 10.81
C GLY A 416 11.58 18.15 11.36
N THR A 417 12.39 18.94 10.66
CA THR A 417 13.70 19.37 11.18
C THR A 417 13.58 20.29 12.40
N ASP A 418 12.39 20.81 12.70
CA ASP A 418 12.10 21.59 13.91
C ASP A 418 11.45 20.74 15.03
N GLY A 419 11.50 19.41 14.90
CA GLY A 419 10.92 18.47 15.88
C GLY A 419 9.39 18.41 15.88
N LYS A 420 8.71 19.07 14.92
CA LYS A 420 7.24 19.09 14.83
C LYS A 420 6.72 18.06 13.83
N ALA A 421 5.41 17.80 13.89
CA ALA A 421 4.73 16.86 13.00
C ALA A 421 4.37 17.53 11.66
N TRP A 422 5.17 17.30 10.62
CA TRP A 422 4.91 17.80 9.27
C TRP A 422 3.96 16.89 8.48
N GLY A 423 3.48 17.37 7.33
CA GLY A 423 2.63 16.59 6.40
C GLY A 423 1.87 17.42 5.36
N GLY A 424 2.22 18.69 5.19
CA GLY A 424 1.56 19.60 4.26
C GLY A 424 2.54 20.67 3.83
N GLU A 425 3.63 20.23 3.20
CA GLU A 425 4.84 21.05 3.01
C GLU A 425 5.07 21.39 1.54
N MET A 426 5.55 22.60 1.28
CA MET A 426 6.21 22.99 0.04
C MET A 426 7.71 23.10 0.31
N LEU A 427 8.49 22.27 -0.37
CA LEU A 427 9.94 22.18 -0.18
C LEU A 427 10.68 22.51 -1.48
N HIS A 428 11.77 23.24 -1.37
CA HIS A 428 12.78 23.37 -2.43
C HIS A 428 13.91 22.40 -2.14
N LEU A 429 14.14 21.42 -3.01
CA LEU A 429 15.21 20.45 -2.87
C LEU A 429 16.38 20.82 -3.76
N THR A 430 17.58 20.60 -3.23
CA THR A 430 18.83 20.57 -3.99
C THR A 430 19.43 19.16 -3.87
N PRO A 431 20.47 18.82 -4.66
CA PRO A 431 21.12 17.52 -4.56
C PRO A 431 21.64 17.19 -3.15
N THR A 432 21.96 18.21 -2.36
CA THR A 432 22.63 18.05 -1.05
C THR A 432 21.77 18.44 0.14
N GLY A 433 20.64 19.13 -0.05
CA GLY A 433 19.79 19.58 1.04
C GLY A 433 18.39 20.00 0.58
N PHE A 434 17.70 20.76 1.43
CA PHE A 434 16.40 21.32 1.10
C PHE A 434 16.10 22.56 1.96
N THR A 435 15.14 23.37 1.52
CA THR A 435 14.54 24.46 2.29
C THR A 435 13.04 24.27 2.35
N ARG A 436 12.45 24.52 3.53
CA ARG A 436 10.99 24.56 3.71
C ARG A 436 10.51 25.94 3.30
N GLU A 437 9.85 26.04 2.15
CA GLU A 437 9.42 27.32 1.58
C GLU A 437 8.10 27.78 2.20
N ALA A 438 7.16 26.85 2.37
CA ALA A 438 5.86 27.13 2.95
C ALA A 438 5.22 25.84 3.50
N HIS A 439 4.14 25.99 4.26
CA HIS A 439 3.39 24.85 4.81
C HIS A 439 1.90 25.16 4.99
N LEU A 440 1.08 24.14 5.27
CA LEU A 440 -0.29 24.36 5.74
C LEU A 440 -0.28 25.04 7.11
N LEU A 441 -1.32 25.81 7.41
CA LEU A 441 -1.51 26.42 8.72
C LEU A 441 -1.37 25.34 9.82
N ALA A 442 -0.52 25.62 10.81
CA ALA A 442 -0.28 24.69 11.90
C ALA A 442 -1.47 24.62 12.85
N LEU A 443 -1.96 23.42 13.13
CA LEU A 443 -3.04 23.17 14.09
C LEU A 443 -2.51 22.43 15.32
N PRO A 444 -3.09 22.66 16.51
CA PRO A 444 -2.84 21.82 17.67
C PRO A 444 -3.17 20.35 17.38
N LEU A 445 -2.30 19.43 17.82
CA LEU A 445 -2.42 17.97 17.69
C LEU A 445 -2.67 17.34 19.07
N PRO A 446 -3.89 17.42 19.62
CA PRO A 446 -4.16 17.07 21.01
C PRO A 446 -4.06 15.56 21.25
N GLY A 447 -3.02 15.15 21.97
CA GLY A 447 -2.74 13.74 22.29
C GLY A 447 -1.90 13.01 21.24
N GLY A 448 -1.22 13.72 20.33
CA GLY A 448 -0.28 13.13 19.36
C GLY A 448 -0.94 12.04 18.50
N ASP A 449 -0.41 10.83 18.55
CA ASP A 449 -0.93 9.65 17.83
C ASP A 449 -2.42 9.39 18.05
N ARG A 450 -2.98 9.78 19.21
CA ARG A 450 -4.41 9.63 19.46
C ARG A 450 -5.25 10.44 18.48
N ALA A 451 -4.80 11.60 18.05
CA ALA A 451 -5.53 12.43 17.09
C ALA A 451 -5.66 11.76 15.71
N ALA A 452 -4.71 10.88 15.33
CA ALA A 452 -4.83 10.07 14.12
C ALA A 452 -5.82 8.91 14.27
N ARG A 453 -6.13 8.44 15.48
CA ARG A 453 -7.14 7.38 15.74
C ARG A 453 -8.51 7.94 16.11
N GLU A 454 -8.54 9.17 16.59
CA GLU A 454 -9.73 9.86 17.06
C GLU A 454 -9.91 11.18 16.28
N PRO A 455 -10.30 11.16 14.99
CA PRO A 455 -10.49 12.34 14.14
C PRO A 455 -11.27 13.52 14.76
N TRP A 456 -12.21 13.25 15.67
CA TRP A 456 -12.95 14.29 16.41
C TRP A 456 -12.03 15.27 17.16
N ARG A 457 -10.83 14.83 17.54
CA ARG A 457 -9.78 15.65 18.15
C ARG A 457 -9.27 16.73 17.21
N MET A 458 -9.05 16.40 15.93
CA MET A 458 -8.63 17.36 14.93
C MET A 458 -9.77 18.31 14.54
N ALA A 459 -11.00 17.81 14.46
CA ALA A 459 -12.17 18.67 14.31
C ALA A 459 -12.30 19.68 15.47
N SER A 460 -12.00 19.25 16.70
CA SER A 460 -11.96 20.14 17.88
C SER A 460 -10.89 21.22 17.75
N SER A 461 -9.68 20.90 17.28
CA SER A 461 -8.63 21.88 17.00
C SER A 461 -9.06 22.90 15.94
N VAL A 462 -9.76 22.46 14.89
CA VAL A 462 -10.31 23.35 13.85
C VAL A 462 -11.40 24.25 14.42
N LEU A 463 -12.31 23.73 15.24
CA LEU A 463 -13.35 24.53 15.90
C LEU A 463 -12.75 25.60 16.82
N GLU A 464 -11.71 25.28 17.60
CA GLU A 464 -10.99 26.29 18.39
C GLU A 464 -10.34 27.36 17.50
N ALA A 465 -9.68 26.97 16.42
CA ALA A 465 -9.05 27.90 15.48
C ALA A 465 -10.08 28.81 14.77
N LEU A 466 -11.32 28.35 14.60
CA LEU A 466 -12.45 29.13 14.09
C LEU A 466 -13.12 30.02 15.15
N GLY A 467 -12.67 29.99 16.42
CA GLY A 467 -13.33 30.69 17.53
C GLY A 467 -14.65 30.05 17.98
N ARG A 468 -14.89 28.79 17.60
CA ARG A 468 -16.12 28.00 17.86
C ARG A 468 -15.90 26.90 18.89
N GLY A 469 -14.91 27.05 19.75
CA GLY A 469 -14.56 26.05 20.77
C GLY A 469 -15.70 25.69 21.73
N ASP A 470 -16.64 26.62 21.96
CA ASP A 470 -17.82 26.38 22.81
C ASP A 470 -18.78 25.32 22.23
N GLU A 471 -18.75 25.05 20.92
CA GLU A 471 -19.60 24.06 20.25
C GLU A 471 -19.13 22.61 20.47
N ILE A 472 -17.87 22.41 20.86
CA ILE A 472 -17.22 21.09 20.91
C ILE A 472 -17.96 20.11 21.81
N ALA A 473 -18.39 20.57 22.99
CA ALA A 473 -19.03 19.71 23.98
C ALA A 473 -20.39 19.18 23.49
N GLU A 474 -21.16 20.00 22.77
CA GLU A 474 -22.45 19.57 22.22
C GLU A 474 -22.26 18.68 20.99
N ARG A 475 -21.39 19.08 20.05
CA ARG A 475 -21.13 18.33 18.81
C ARG A 475 -20.61 16.92 19.06
N PHE A 476 -19.78 16.74 20.08
CA PHE A 476 -19.20 15.45 20.44
C PHE A 476 -19.68 14.97 21.81
N ARG A 477 -20.94 15.23 22.16
CA ARG A 477 -21.53 14.86 23.46
C ARG A 477 -21.50 13.36 23.76
N GLU A 478 -21.49 12.52 22.72
CA GLU A 478 -21.40 11.06 22.85
C GLU A 478 -19.99 10.60 23.23
N ILE A 479 -18.99 11.48 23.10
CA ILE A 479 -17.60 11.20 23.47
C ILE A 479 -17.39 11.65 24.92
N PRO A 480 -17.03 10.74 25.84
CA PRO A 480 -16.85 11.07 27.24
C PRO A 480 -15.83 12.21 27.45
N ASN A 481 -16.23 13.21 28.22
CA ASN A 481 -15.40 14.38 28.55
C ASN A 481 -14.92 15.19 27.33
N SER A 482 -15.63 15.17 26.20
CA SER A 482 -15.29 15.94 24.99
C SER A 482 -15.03 17.42 25.29
N GLY A 483 -15.80 18.06 26.17
CA GLY A 483 -15.59 19.45 26.59
C GLY A 483 -14.23 19.74 27.26
N MET A 484 -13.52 18.72 27.77
CA MET A 484 -12.18 18.89 28.33
C MET A 484 -11.08 18.99 27.27
N ILE A 485 -11.36 18.64 26.01
CA ILE A 485 -10.38 18.72 24.94
C ILE A 485 -9.86 20.15 24.74
N ARG A 486 -10.68 21.18 25.01
CA ARG A 486 -10.27 22.59 24.93
C ARG A 486 -9.06 22.89 25.81
N LYS A 487 -9.04 22.35 27.03
CA LYS A 487 -7.93 22.48 27.97
C LYS A 487 -6.69 21.73 27.49
N VAL A 488 -6.88 20.61 26.80
CA VAL A 488 -5.77 19.86 26.19
C VAL A 488 -5.17 20.64 25.02
N ILE A 489 -6.02 21.18 24.13
CA ILE A 489 -5.62 21.99 22.98
C ILE A 489 -4.81 23.22 23.44
N ALA A 490 -5.28 23.93 24.47
CA ALA A 490 -4.58 25.10 25.01
C ALA A 490 -3.24 24.77 25.71
N ASN A 491 -2.98 23.49 26.02
CA ASN A 491 -1.75 23.08 26.71
C ASN A 491 -0.71 22.55 25.71
N SER A 492 0.30 23.37 25.42
CA SER A 492 1.38 23.05 24.47
C SER A 492 2.23 21.82 24.84
N ARG A 493 2.19 21.36 26.11
CA ARG A 493 2.86 20.12 26.51
C ARG A 493 2.07 18.87 26.14
N LEU A 494 0.75 18.98 26.00
CA LEU A 494 -0.16 17.88 25.65
C LEU A 494 -0.59 17.94 24.18
N SER A 495 -0.45 19.10 23.56
CA SER A 495 -0.77 19.38 22.17
C SER A 495 0.43 20.05 21.51
N GLY A 496 1.28 19.24 20.88
CA GLY A 496 2.19 19.75 19.85
C GLY A 496 1.40 20.34 18.69
N VAL A 497 2.08 20.85 17.67
CA VAL A 497 1.43 21.35 16.45
C VAL A 497 1.74 20.46 15.26
N THR A 498 0.82 20.43 14.31
CA THR A 498 0.98 19.71 13.05
C THR A 498 0.60 20.57 11.86
N THR A 499 1.30 20.38 10.75
CA THR A 499 0.98 20.96 9.44
C THR A 499 0.44 19.90 8.47
N ALA A 500 0.05 18.72 8.97
CA ALA A 500 -0.27 17.58 8.13
C ALA A 500 -1.61 17.66 7.42
N MET A 501 -1.61 17.48 6.10
CA MET A 501 -2.82 17.43 5.28
C MET A 501 -3.75 16.28 5.72
N GLY A 502 -3.21 15.12 6.06
CA GLY A 502 -4.02 13.99 6.55
C GLY A 502 -4.85 14.36 7.78
N ARG A 503 -4.37 15.27 8.64
CA ARG A 503 -5.11 15.74 9.82
C ARG A 503 -6.22 16.73 9.46
N TRP A 504 -6.09 17.49 8.38
CA TRP A 504 -7.19 18.28 7.82
C TRP A 504 -8.29 17.38 7.23
N PHE A 505 -7.93 16.29 6.56
CA PHE A 505 -8.89 15.28 6.11
C PHE A 505 -9.62 14.62 7.29
N ASP A 506 -8.90 14.26 8.36
CA ASP A 506 -9.50 13.72 9.59
C ASP A 506 -10.49 14.73 10.20
N ALA A 507 -10.11 16.01 10.31
CA ALA A 507 -10.98 17.07 10.82
C ALA A 507 -12.25 17.23 9.98
N ALA A 508 -12.13 17.31 8.65
CA ALA A 508 -13.28 17.42 7.75
C ALA A 508 -14.24 16.23 7.90
N SER A 509 -13.70 15.01 7.93
CA SER A 509 -14.49 13.78 8.08
C SER A 509 -15.26 13.77 9.40
N ALA A 510 -14.62 14.20 10.50
CA ALA A 510 -15.27 14.28 11.80
C ALA A 510 -16.29 15.43 11.89
N LEU A 511 -16.01 16.60 11.30
CA LEU A 511 -16.96 17.72 11.24
C LEU A 511 -18.25 17.35 10.51
N LEU A 512 -18.16 16.52 9.47
CA LEU A 512 -19.33 16.02 8.73
C LEU A 512 -19.98 14.79 9.39
N GLY A 513 -19.40 14.25 10.47
CA GLY A 513 -19.92 13.07 11.18
C GLY A 513 -19.66 11.73 10.48
N LEU A 514 -18.75 11.67 9.51
CA LEU A 514 -18.43 10.44 8.75
C LEU A 514 -17.55 9.46 9.54
N CYS A 515 -16.64 9.99 10.34
CA CYS A 515 -15.70 9.21 11.14
C CYS A 515 -15.23 10.02 12.34
N LEU A 516 -15.66 9.62 13.54
CA LEU A 516 -15.18 10.21 14.80
C LEU A 516 -13.99 9.43 15.38
N THR A 517 -13.93 8.13 15.11
CA THR A 517 -12.87 7.21 15.51
C THR A 517 -12.53 6.28 14.36
N GLN A 518 -11.25 5.96 14.20
CA GLN A 518 -10.75 5.02 13.20
C GLN A 518 -9.71 4.07 13.82
N HIS A 519 -9.77 2.80 13.41
CA HIS A 519 -8.86 1.74 13.86
C HIS A 519 -7.79 1.45 12.81
N ASP A 520 -8.16 1.62 11.53
CA ASP A 520 -7.26 1.50 10.40
C ASP A 520 -6.88 2.88 9.86
N GLU A 521 -5.63 3.01 9.46
CA GLU A 521 -5.07 4.27 8.95
C GLU A 521 -5.85 4.81 7.74
N ALA A 522 -6.09 6.14 7.74
CA ALA A 522 -6.74 6.90 6.68
C ALA A 522 -8.22 6.55 6.41
N THR A 523 -8.88 5.77 7.27
CA THR A 523 -10.32 5.44 7.14
C THR A 523 -11.20 6.68 7.02
N ALA A 524 -10.94 7.71 7.84
CA ALA A 524 -11.67 8.97 7.82
C ALA A 524 -11.54 9.70 6.47
N ALA A 525 -10.33 9.75 5.92
CA ALA A 525 -10.06 10.36 4.62
C ALA A 525 -10.70 9.55 3.46
N MET A 526 -10.61 8.21 3.51
CA MET A 526 -11.22 7.33 2.50
C MET A 526 -12.76 7.43 2.51
N ARG A 527 -13.38 7.50 3.69
CA ARG A 527 -14.82 7.71 3.84
C ARG A 527 -15.25 9.08 3.34
N LEU A 528 -14.46 10.12 3.62
CA LEU A 528 -14.72 11.46 3.09
C LEU A 528 -14.65 11.49 1.56
N GLU A 529 -13.66 10.84 0.95
CA GLU A 529 -13.57 10.70 -0.51
C GLU A 529 -14.78 9.93 -1.08
N SER A 530 -15.17 8.84 -0.41
CA SER A 530 -16.30 8.01 -0.83
C SER A 530 -17.64 8.73 -0.69
N ALA A 531 -17.84 9.52 0.36
CA ALA A 531 -19.06 10.29 0.58
C ALA A 531 -19.33 11.30 -0.52
N ALA A 532 -18.28 11.82 -1.18
CA ALA A 532 -18.41 12.76 -2.28
C ALA A 532 -18.98 12.12 -3.58
N GLU A 533 -19.00 10.80 -3.70
CA GLU A 533 -19.31 10.09 -4.95
C GLU A 533 -20.66 10.48 -5.56
N GLY A 534 -20.70 10.62 -6.88
CA GLY A 534 -21.91 11.04 -7.61
C GLY A 534 -22.27 12.53 -7.47
N LYS A 535 -21.59 13.30 -6.61
CA LYS A 535 -21.80 14.75 -6.48
C LYS A 535 -20.86 15.54 -7.37
N THR A 536 -21.41 16.58 -8.01
CA THR A 536 -20.63 17.63 -8.67
C THR A 536 -20.34 18.72 -7.64
N PRO A 537 -19.07 19.17 -7.49
CA PRO A 537 -18.77 20.29 -6.60
C PRO A 537 -19.57 21.53 -6.96
N ARG A 538 -20.07 22.25 -5.96
CA ARG A 538 -20.74 23.55 -6.15
C ARG A 538 -19.71 24.60 -6.56
N GLU A 539 -20.19 25.62 -7.27
CA GLU A 539 -19.40 26.84 -7.46
C GLU A 539 -19.41 27.65 -6.16
N PHE A 540 -18.21 27.94 -5.65
CA PHE A 540 -18.00 28.79 -4.49
C PHE A 540 -16.79 29.71 -4.69
N GLY A 541 -16.80 30.84 -3.98
CA GLY A 541 -15.71 31.80 -3.97
C GLY A 541 -14.44 31.25 -3.31
N LYS A 542 -13.45 32.12 -3.08
CA LYS A 542 -12.22 31.71 -2.40
C LYS A 542 -12.52 31.35 -0.94
N LEU A 543 -12.24 30.09 -0.55
CA LEU A 543 -12.44 29.55 0.80
C LEU A 543 -11.11 29.14 1.46
N TRP A 544 -10.02 29.83 1.11
CA TRP A 544 -8.68 29.61 1.66
C TRP A 544 -7.94 30.92 1.70
N GLU A 545 -6.93 30.99 2.57
CA GLU A 545 -6.07 32.15 2.72
C GLU A 545 -4.61 31.73 2.60
N ILE A 546 -3.82 32.52 1.88
CA ILE A 546 -2.36 32.38 1.85
C ILE A 546 -1.84 33.52 2.70
N LEU A 547 -1.27 33.18 3.85
CA LEU A 547 -0.82 34.13 4.85
C LEU A 547 0.49 34.82 4.41
N PRO A 548 0.88 35.96 5.03
CA PRO A 548 2.09 36.69 4.63
C PRO A 548 3.40 35.90 4.74
N ASP A 549 3.44 34.88 5.58
CA ASP A 549 4.55 33.95 5.74
C ASP A 549 4.55 32.80 4.71
N GLY A 550 3.60 32.81 3.77
CA GLY A 550 3.40 31.77 2.77
C GLY A 550 2.52 30.61 3.25
N SER A 551 2.09 30.58 4.51
CA SER A 551 1.28 29.47 5.03
C SER A 551 -0.11 29.40 4.38
N LEU A 552 -0.58 28.19 4.05
CA LEU A 552 -1.92 27.98 3.48
C LEU A 552 -2.94 27.61 4.58
N SER A 553 -3.92 28.49 4.82
CA SER A 553 -5.04 28.26 5.73
C SER A 553 -6.27 27.73 4.99
N LEU A 554 -6.76 26.58 5.45
CA LEU A 554 -8.02 25.97 5.00
C LEU A 554 -9.18 26.24 5.98
N LEU A 555 -8.99 27.12 6.96
CA LEU A 555 -10.03 27.42 7.96
C LEU A 555 -11.36 27.90 7.33
N PRO A 556 -11.38 28.79 6.31
CA PRO A 556 -12.65 29.21 5.72
C PRO A 556 -13.41 28.04 5.05
N LEU A 557 -12.69 27.10 4.43
CA LEU A 557 -13.28 25.87 3.90
C LEU A 557 -13.83 24.99 5.03
N MET A 558 -13.11 24.88 6.15
CA MET A 558 -13.59 24.12 7.31
C MET A 558 -14.81 24.77 8.00
N ALA A 559 -14.92 26.10 7.99
CA ALA A 559 -16.10 26.79 8.49
C ALA A 559 -17.35 26.38 7.70
N MET A 560 -17.25 26.31 6.37
CA MET A 560 -18.34 25.81 5.50
C MET A 560 -18.74 24.37 5.87
N LEU A 561 -17.78 23.50 6.16
CA LEU A 561 -18.08 22.13 6.61
C LEU A 561 -18.75 22.10 7.99
N ALA A 562 -18.29 22.92 8.93
CA ALA A 562 -18.87 22.99 10.27
C ALA A 562 -20.32 23.52 10.28
N ASP A 563 -20.71 24.31 9.27
CA ASP A 563 -22.08 24.80 9.08
C ASP A 563 -22.96 23.88 8.23
N THR A 564 -22.41 22.78 7.71
CA THR A 564 -23.14 21.81 6.91
C THR A 564 -24.08 20.97 7.79
N PRO A 565 -25.39 20.86 7.45
CA PRO A 565 -26.30 19.95 8.14
C PRO A 565 -25.86 18.49 8.01
N HIS A 566 -26.08 17.69 9.06
CA HIS A 566 -25.70 16.27 9.10
C HIS A 566 -26.67 15.32 8.38
N ASP A 567 -27.42 15.79 7.38
CA ASP A 567 -28.18 14.90 6.51
C ASP A 567 -27.29 14.30 5.41
N PRO A 568 -27.57 13.08 4.92
CA PRO A 568 -26.69 12.40 3.97
C PRO A 568 -26.40 13.17 2.68
N ASP A 569 -27.37 13.92 2.15
CA ASP A 569 -27.21 14.63 0.88
C ASP A 569 -26.27 15.83 1.03
N ALA A 570 -26.48 16.62 2.09
CA ALA A 570 -25.64 17.75 2.44
C ALA A 570 -24.21 17.31 2.76
N VAL A 571 -24.03 16.24 3.52
CA VAL A 571 -22.71 15.66 3.84
C VAL A 571 -21.98 15.22 2.57
N SER A 572 -22.66 14.51 1.67
CA SER A 572 -22.08 14.10 0.39
C SER A 572 -21.68 15.30 -0.47
N GLN A 573 -22.54 16.32 -0.56
CA GLN A 573 -22.24 17.53 -1.32
C GLN A 573 -21.06 18.30 -0.72
N ALA A 574 -21.04 18.52 0.58
CA ALA A 574 -19.95 19.19 1.28
C ALA A 574 -18.63 18.41 1.18
N SER A 575 -18.68 17.08 1.16
CA SER A 575 -17.51 16.24 0.88
C SER A 575 -16.96 16.50 -0.52
N ALA A 576 -17.81 16.63 -1.55
CA ALA A 576 -17.35 16.98 -2.89
C ALA A 576 -16.74 18.39 -2.96
N ASP A 577 -17.38 19.36 -2.30
CA ASP A 577 -16.90 20.74 -2.24
C ASP A 577 -15.58 20.86 -1.49
N PHE A 578 -15.38 20.08 -0.43
CA PHE A 578 -14.11 20.01 0.30
C PHE A 578 -12.95 19.61 -0.61
N HIS A 579 -13.10 18.52 -1.37
CA HIS A 579 -12.03 18.06 -2.26
C HIS A 579 -11.74 19.05 -3.39
N GLU A 580 -12.78 19.70 -3.94
CA GLU A 580 -12.63 20.78 -4.91
C GLU A 580 -11.91 21.98 -4.29
N GLY A 581 -12.30 22.37 -3.08
CA GLY A 581 -11.73 23.49 -2.35
C GLY A 581 -10.27 23.28 -2.02
N VAL A 582 -9.89 22.08 -1.55
CA VAL A 582 -8.48 21.71 -1.31
C VAL A 582 -7.67 21.75 -2.61
N ALA A 583 -8.19 21.18 -3.71
CA ALA A 583 -7.46 21.18 -4.98
C ALA A 583 -7.26 22.61 -5.53
N ARG A 584 -8.27 23.48 -5.43
CA ARG A 584 -8.17 24.90 -5.81
C ARG A 584 -7.20 25.66 -4.89
N ALA A 585 -7.28 25.44 -3.58
CA ALA A 585 -6.39 26.05 -2.60
C ALA A 585 -4.91 25.68 -2.85
N LEU A 586 -4.63 24.41 -3.11
CA LEU A 586 -3.29 23.94 -3.45
C LEU A 586 -2.80 24.51 -4.78
N SER A 587 -3.66 24.57 -5.80
CA SER A 587 -3.31 25.17 -7.09
C SER A 587 -2.95 26.65 -6.93
N ASP A 588 -3.78 27.43 -6.25
CA ASP A 588 -3.52 28.84 -5.97
C ASP A 588 -2.22 29.03 -5.18
N TRP A 589 -2.01 28.18 -4.17
CA TRP A 589 -0.82 28.23 -3.31
C TRP A 589 0.47 27.97 -4.11
N ILE A 590 0.47 26.95 -4.95
CA ILE A 590 1.60 26.63 -5.84
C ILE A 590 1.84 27.77 -6.82
N LEU A 591 0.79 28.30 -7.46
CA LEU A 591 0.93 29.36 -8.47
C LEU A 591 1.41 30.68 -7.87
N GLN A 592 0.94 31.02 -6.67
CA GLN A 592 1.30 32.27 -6.01
C GLN A 592 2.73 32.24 -5.44
N LEU A 593 3.19 31.07 -4.98
CA LEU A 593 4.54 30.91 -4.43
C LEU A 593 5.58 30.50 -5.48
N THR A 594 5.17 30.20 -6.72
CA THR A 594 6.11 29.96 -7.82
C THR A 594 6.52 31.28 -8.44
N GLY A 595 7.78 31.69 -8.21
CA GLY A 595 8.34 32.88 -8.84
C GLY A 595 8.54 32.72 -10.35
N PRO A 596 8.65 33.83 -11.12
CA PRO A 596 8.86 33.77 -12.56
C PRO A 596 10.16 33.06 -12.95
N ASP A 597 11.21 33.14 -12.14
CA ASP A 597 12.52 32.50 -12.37
C ASP A 597 12.53 31.00 -12.02
N GLU A 598 11.43 30.49 -11.45
CA GLU A 598 11.29 29.11 -10.96
C GLU A 598 10.21 28.32 -11.71
N ALA A 599 9.59 28.94 -12.72
CA ALA A 599 8.52 28.32 -13.51
C ALA A 599 8.98 27.04 -14.23
N ASP A 600 10.27 26.94 -14.53
CA ASP A 600 10.88 25.77 -15.19
C ASP A 600 11.37 24.69 -14.21
N LEU A 601 11.32 24.93 -12.89
CA LEU A 601 11.71 23.92 -11.90
C LEU A 601 10.72 22.75 -11.92
N PRO A 602 11.19 21.48 -11.95
CA PRO A 602 10.32 20.33 -11.84
C PRO A 602 9.48 20.38 -10.56
N LEU A 603 8.16 20.29 -10.70
CA LEU A 603 7.21 20.23 -9.59
C LEU A 603 6.87 18.77 -9.27
N CYS A 604 7.38 18.26 -8.16
CA CYS A 604 7.12 16.90 -7.68
C CYS A 604 5.95 16.89 -6.67
N LEU A 605 4.98 15.99 -6.85
CA LEU A 605 3.89 15.75 -5.91
C LEU A 605 4.11 14.39 -5.26
N SER A 606 4.09 14.32 -3.93
CA SER A 606 4.30 13.06 -3.19
C SER A 606 3.70 13.09 -1.78
N GLY A 607 3.66 11.96 -1.10
CA GLY A 607 2.96 11.75 0.16
C GLY A 607 1.62 11.02 0.00
N GLY A 608 1.18 10.34 1.07
CA GLY A 608 0.03 9.43 1.02
C GLY A 608 -1.30 10.08 0.62
N CYS A 609 -1.47 11.39 0.82
CA CYS A 609 -2.71 12.09 0.48
C CYS A 609 -2.93 12.18 -1.05
N PHE A 610 -1.89 12.05 -1.88
CA PHE A 610 -2.04 12.04 -3.34
C PHE A 610 -2.70 10.77 -3.90
N LEU A 611 -2.92 9.75 -3.06
CA LEU A 611 -3.78 8.62 -3.40
C LEU A 611 -5.27 9.00 -3.45
N ASN A 612 -5.67 10.15 -2.90
CA ASN A 612 -7.03 10.67 -3.04
C ASN A 612 -7.28 11.05 -4.51
N ARG A 613 -8.10 10.27 -5.21
CA ARG A 613 -8.28 10.40 -6.66
C ARG A 613 -8.94 11.73 -7.01
N ARG A 614 -9.95 12.16 -6.25
CA ARG A 614 -10.71 13.39 -6.55
C ARG A 614 -9.83 14.63 -6.45
N MET A 615 -9.12 14.79 -5.34
CA MET A 615 -8.20 15.91 -5.11
C MET A 615 -7.07 15.91 -6.14
N THR A 616 -6.40 14.77 -6.33
CA THR A 616 -5.22 14.68 -7.20
C THR A 616 -5.56 14.93 -8.67
N VAL A 617 -6.62 14.32 -9.20
CA VAL A 617 -7.04 14.55 -10.60
C VAL A 617 -7.40 16.02 -10.81
N ARG A 618 -8.11 16.62 -9.85
CA ARG A 618 -8.51 18.02 -9.94
C ARG A 618 -7.31 18.96 -9.89
N LEU A 619 -6.39 18.75 -8.97
CA LEU A 619 -5.17 19.56 -8.83
C LEU A 619 -4.31 19.50 -10.10
N ILE A 620 -4.05 18.29 -10.63
CA ILE A 620 -3.28 18.13 -11.88
C ILE A 620 -3.97 18.86 -13.03
N SER A 621 -5.30 18.78 -13.13
CA SER A 621 -6.05 19.51 -14.16
C SER A 621 -5.94 21.03 -14.01
N LEU A 622 -6.01 21.58 -12.79
CA LEU A 622 -5.90 23.01 -12.53
C LEU A 622 -4.50 23.54 -12.86
N LEU A 623 -3.45 22.85 -12.41
CA LEU A 623 -2.07 23.19 -12.71
C LEU A 623 -1.80 23.11 -14.23
N GLY A 624 -2.31 22.08 -14.91
CA GLY A 624 -2.16 21.94 -16.36
C GLY A 624 -2.78 23.10 -17.16
N ARG A 625 -3.90 23.67 -16.68
CA ARG A 625 -4.50 24.87 -17.30
C ARG A 625 -3.64 26.13 -17.13
N ALA A 626 -2.80 26.16 -16.10
CA ALA A 626 -1.82 27.20 -15.86
C ALA A 626 -0.45 26.90 -16.50
N GLY A 627 -0.34 25.83 -17.30
CA GLY A 627 0.91 25.45 -17.98
C GLY A 627 1.90 24.67 -17.10
N ILE A 628 1.52 24.28 -15.87
CA ILE A 628 2.37 23.50 -14.97
C ILE A 628 2.01 22.03 -15.08
N HIS A 629 3.00 21.18 -15.37
CA HIS A 629 2.84 19.73 -15.47
C HIS A 629 3.52 19.03 -14.29
N PRO A 630 2.82 18.81 -13.17
CA PRO A 630 3.40 18.17 -12.01
C PRO A 630 3.76 16.70 -12.27
N LEU A 631 4.82 16.24 -11.60
CA LEU A 631 5.29 14.87 -11.62
C LEU A 631 4.82 14.14 -10.36
N LEU A 632 4.23 12.96 -10.53
CA LEU A 632 3.77 12.11 -9.44
C LEU A 632 4.23 10.68 -9.71
N SER A 633 4.69 9.97 -8.69
CA SER A 633 5.22 8.60 -8.82
C SER A 633 4.16 7.59 -9.26
N SER A 634 4.60 6.61 -10.04
CA SER A 634 3.79 5.54 -10.60
C SER A 634 4.40 4.17 -10.28
N ALA A 635 5.71 4.04 -10.44
CA ALA A 635 6.46 2.80 -10.22
C ALA A 635 6.59 2.43 -8.72
N VAL A 636 6.59 3.44 -7.86
CA VAL A 636 6.55 3.28 -6.39
C VAL A 636 5.35 4.02 -5.79
N PRO A 637 4.87 3.62 -4.60
CA PRO A 637 3.80 4.35 -3.94
C PRO A 637 4.19 5.81 -3.66
N PRO A 638 3.27 6.76 -3.81
CA PRO A 638 3.52 8.15 -3.39
C PRO A 638 3.57 8.28 -1.86
N GLY A 639 3.00 7.34 -1.10
CA GLY A 639 3.14 7.29 0.36
C GLY A 639 4.37 6.51 0.81
N ASP A 640 4.40 6.13 2.10
CA ASP A 640 5.58 5.60 2.81
C ASP A 640 6.27 4.39 2.16
N GLY A 641 5.54 3.60 1.37
CA GLY A 641 6.12 2.49 0.61
C GLY A 641 7.09 2.93 -0.50
N GLY A 642 7.21 4.22 -0.78
CA GLY A 642 8.20 4.80 -1.70
C GLY A 642 9.37 5.51 -1.01
N VAL A 643 9.29 5.77 0.30
CA VAL A 643 10.26 6.60 1.03
C VAL A 643 11.69 6.06 0.95
N ALA A 644 11.88 4.75 1.02
CA ALA A 644 13.21 4.14 0.93
C ALA A 644 13.90 4.41 -0.42
N LEU A 645 13.16 4.51 -1.53
CA LEU A 645 13.74 4.90 -2.82
C LEU A 645 14.27 6.33 -2.76
N GLY A 646 13.48 7.25 -2.20
CA GLY A 646 13.91 8.65 -2.05
C GLY A 646 15.08 8.84 -1.11
N GLN A 647 15.12 8.08 0.00
CA GLN A 647 16.27 8.03 0.90
C GLN A 647 17.55 7.60 0.16
N ALA A 648 17.47 6.49 -0.59
CA ALA A 648 18.62 5.98 -1.34
C ALA A 648 19.08 6.98 -2.41
N TRP A 649 18.14 7.56 -3.16
CA TRP A 649 18.41 8.53 -4.20
C TRP A 649 19.10 9.80 -3.70
N LEU A 650 18.57 10.39 -2.62
CA LEU A 650 19.11 11.62 -2.06
C LEU A 650 20.48 11.40 -1.40
N ALA A 651 20.68 10.26 -0.73
CA ALA A 651 21.99 9.90 -0.20
C ALA A 651 23.02 9.65 -1.33
N ALA A 652 22.59 9.03 -2.44
CA ALA A 652 23.42 8.85 -3.63
C ALA A 652 23.81 10.18 -4.30
N LEU A 653 22.87 11.12 -4.44
CA LEU A 653 23.13 12.47 -4.94
C LEU A 653 24.10 13.22 -4.01
N ALA A 654 23.86 13.18 -2.70
CA ALA A 654 24.73 13.82 -1.73
C ALA A 654 26.16 13.26 -1.77
N ARG A 655 26.32 11.93 -1.90
CA ARG A 655 27.62 11.29 -2.14
C ARG A 655 28.29 11.80 -3.41
N ARG A 656 27.53 11.89 -4.52
CA ARG A 656 28.05 12.34 -5.82
C ARG A 656 28.60 13.76 -5.75
N GLU A 657 27.94 14.64 -5.00
CA GLU A 657 28.37 16.03 -4.80
C GLU A 657 29.42 16.19 -3.67
N GLY A 658 29.86 15.09 -3.05
CA GLY A 658 30.90 15.11 -2.01
C GLY A 658 30.44 15.58 -0.63
N VAL A 659 29.13 15.59 -0.35
CA VAL A 659 28.54 16.06 0.91
C VAL A 659 27.89 14.90 1.67
N LEU A 660 28.60 14.33 2.64
CA LEU A 660 28.13 13.16 3.40
C LEU A 660 28.07 13.34 4.93
N ASP A 661 28.20 14.56 5.45
CA ASP A 661 28.26 14.74 6.92
C ASP A 661 26.88 14.59 7.60
N GLY A 662 26.49 13.35 7.92
CA GLY A 662 25.36 12.99 8.79
C GLY A 662 23.96 13.25 8.24
N GLY A 663 23.83 13.93 7.10
CA GLY A 663 22.56 14.23 6.45
C GLY A 663 21.75 15.30 7.18
N ASP A 664 20.42 15.20 7.07
CA ASP A 664 19.48 16.13 7.70
C ASP A 664 19.54 16.00 9.24
N ARG A 665 19.33 17.11 9.95
CA ARG A 665 19.39 17.15 11.42
C ARG A 665 18.18 17.89 11.98
N VAL A 666 17.72 17.45 13.16
CA VAL A 666 16.75 18.23 13.94
C VAL A 666 17.49 19.43 14.54
N SER A 667 17.06 20.64 14.19
CA SER A 667 17.51 21.87 14.84
C SER A 667 16.95 21.93 16.26
N PRO A 668 17.80 22.14 17.28
CA PRO A 668 17.39 22.16 18.68
C PRO A 668 16.47 23.33 19.05
#